data_AF-A0A7I7WSD0-F1
#
_entry.id   AF-A0A7I7WSD0-F1
#
_cell.length_a   1.000
_cell.length_b   1.000
_cell.length_c   1.000
_cell.angle_alpha   90.00
_cell.angle_beta   90.00
_cell.angle_gamma   90.00
#
_symmetry.space_group_name_H-M   'P 1'
#
loop_
_entity.id
_entity.type
_entity.pdbx_description
1 polymer ?
#
loop_
_entity_poly.entity_id
_entity_poly.type
_entity_poly.pdbx_seq_one_letter_code
_entity_poly.pdbx_strand_id
1 'polypeptide(L)'
;MLVITLIASMTACSRDKEAPAPQAGVNAGPDGRPAPFREPVRLSSKDGVLEVRLSAHQGSVNLDTVKDPVTNFLIFSYDLVKGTSSDGSTKGDNVYPAPTLRVEPGEKLIVHYDNDLQNLTIPDFYDPAMTPKGGEVPLYPPPLTESPLNLHTHGLHISPSGNADNVLLSIPPGMGNTFTYDVPENMPNGLYWYHSHRHTMTAQQTYAGLAGLLEIGRPDGNLPLVTQNDIPIRNMAIQYNYVFDRKGNGHQLNNYSWPQWASTLKPPEGSQLADGTYQPSLAPLNIADTTVGAQYLTPWWAGPLSPRNNRGQTQFIPSNLMSFDSPTTKVAENPGLPDNQRDVQFTVNGQFQPELKIKPGQTEIWAVANISDIAYMTLRLTETATGDHPKFSIVGQDGNPYTQVGRPVYGDGTTLSVPPGSRYAIAVTMPKEGDLVLEFPPDPDAKPLVNPGVLYTNNGTKNTPAVLGTLTVDPKYMAFADGFFVFPTQTLIRATPDTSGAGESTAFEPGQNLDAYTSFVDTSVMTPAVKRTMTITDTIGGNIASNNDPKAVIYQFEPAGFPNVSLIQPRLNSVEEWTIINQNNDAHPMHIHVNDFQVMAIDDPHRGKTGVQPWGLDNVNVPAPIFNDMHVVSTPASLTMRQEFSEFAGTYVIHCHRLNHEDNGLMATINVIPEVSTYAVANPGSDGKPASVQVRDGNGDKVLQTVVPFPDFEGTPSVAMADVNGDMILDLLVGTGKGATPEVVAYDGNDTDLGLFKTEITRFGPFDSGFTGGVTVAGADIDGNSLADNIIVGTGPGTESQVKVYSSDLPSESGKEPDVFSAFTPYPGSQSGVTLATGMVEFGSGRESIVTAPGPGDAPLVKSFRWDLYRPTARAQANGTATEHAAKPNEPRMTSNFLAYDEDYRNGVALSTGWVAGGEGGAMSIITSQLAGPGTVRVWSTGSKLDGQPGMYLDSPNHHEENIEYTEIASFAPFPGGATVATSSTVYGADLVVAGRTPGGQEVRKYTLQRPAPDATTLAPKLLTTLPKVSTGPTPLGGR
;
A
#
# COMPACT_ATOMS: atom_id res chain seq x y z
N MET A 1 -62.97 29.17 23.75
CA MET A 1 -62.52 29.97 22.58
C MET A 1 -61.01 30.02 22.68
N LEU A 2 -60.18 29.55 21.75
CA LEU A 2 -60.29 29.50 20.30
C LEU A 2 -59.38 28.34 19.80
N VAL A 3 -59.74 27.77 18.65
CA VAL A 3 -59.15 26.63 17.96
C VAL A 3 -57.74 26.94 17.42
N ILE A 4 -56.76 26.03 17.58
CA ILE A 4 -55.60 25.89 16.68
C ILE A 4 -55.28 24.40 16.46
N THR A 5 -54.93 24.15 15.20
CA THR A 5 -54.96 22.95 14.37
C THR A 5 -53.96 21.85 14.74
N LEU A 6 -54.42 20.60 14.57
CA LEU A 6 -53.65 19.36 14.61
C LEU A 6 -52.71 19.26 13.38
N ILE A 7 -51.40 19.12 13.58
CA ILE A 7 -50.49 18.53 12.60
C ILE A 7 -49.92 17.27 13.27
N ALA A 8 -50.26 16.12 12.71
CA ALA A 8 -49.81 14.81 13.17
C ALA A 8 -48.38 14.56 12.66
N SER A 9 -47.42 14.56 13.58
CA SER A 9 -46.09 13.97 13.37
C SER A 9 -46.21 12.48 13.69
N MET A 10 -46.28 11.62 12.68
CA MET A 10 -46.08 10.19 12.87
C MET A 10 -44.58 9.92 13.03
N THR A 11 -44.11 9.93 14.28
CA THR A 11 -42.83 9.32 14.67
C THR A 11 -43.01 7.80 14.61
N ALA A 12 -42.66 7.21 13.46
CA ALA A 12 -42.44 5.77 13.40
C ALA A 12 -41.10 5.48 14.08
N CYS A 13 -41.15 4.98 15.31
CA CYS A 13 -39.99 4.36 15.95
C CYS A 13 -39.57 3.14 15.13
N SER A 14 -38.48 3.24 14.36
CA SER A 14 -37.79 2.07 13.85
C SER A 14 -37.25 1.31 15.05
N ARG A 15 -37.78 0.10 15.28
CA ARG A 15 -37.21 -0.84 16.23
C ARG A 15 -35.81 -1.22 15.75
N ASP A 16 -34.82 -1.00 16.59
CA ASP A 16 -33.52 -1.64 16.51
C ASP A 16 -33.74 -3.16 16.41
N LYS A 17 -33.49 -3.72 15.23
CA LYS A 17 -33.36 -5.16 15.08
C LYS A 17 -31.92 -5.50 15.44
N GLU A 18 -31.74 -6.02 16.66
CA GLU A 18 -30.58 -6.88 16.94
C GLU A 18 -30.48 -7.93 15.82
N ALA A 19 -29.27 -8.11 15.29
CA ALA A 19 -29.04 -9.09 14.25
C ALA A 19 -29.46 -10.48 14.77
N PRO A 20 -30.26 -11.26 14.01
CA PRO A 20 -30.62 -12.60 14.43
C PRO A 20 -29.36 -13.44 14.65
N ALA A 21 -29.35 -14.24 15.72
CA ALA A 21 -28.27 -15.19 15.98
C ALA A 21 -28.03 -16.08 14.76
N PRO A 22 -26.77 -16.38 14.40
CA PRO A 22 -26.44 -17.21 13.25
C PRO A 22 -27.20 -18.54 13.24
N GLN A 23 -27.89 -18.84 12.13
CA GLN A 23 -28.38 -20.19 11.86
C GLN A 23 -27.35 -20.91 10.98
N ALA A 24 -27.16 -22.19 11.29
CA ALA A 24 -26.32 -23.13 10.54
C ALA A 24 -26.54 -23.07 9.01
N GLY A 25 -25.45 -23.02 8.26
CA GLY A 25 -25.45 -23.16 6.80
C GLY A 25 -25.81 -24.58 6.40
N VAL A 26 -27.02 -24.77 5.88
CA VAL A 26 -27.29 -25.89 4.96
C VAL A 26 -26.35 -25.73 3.76
N ASN A 27 -25.85 -26.82 3.20
CA ASN A 27 -24.84 -26.88 2.11
C ASN A 27 -25.24 -26.21 0.77
N ALA A 28 -26.33 -25.46 0.81
CA ALA A 28 -27.29 -25.03 -0.18
C ALA A 28 -28.41 -24.30 0.63
N GLY A 29 -29.29 -23.49 0.04
CA GLY A 29 -30.45 -22.93 0.74
C GLY A 29 -31.28 -23.98 1.51
N PRO A 30 -32.29 -23.58 2.32
CA PRO A 30 -33.06 -24.47 3.21
C PRO A 30 -33.61 -25.77 2.60
N ASP A 31 -33.68 -25.85 1.27
CA ASP A 31 -34.19 -26.96 0.46
C ASP A 31 -33.13 -27.77 -0.32
N GLY A 32 -31.83 -27.48 -0.16
CA GLY A 32 -30.76 -28.17 -0.87
C GLY A 32 -30.42 -27.61 -2.26
N ARG A 33 -30.99 -26.45 -2.64
CA ARG A 33 -30.67 -25.72 -3.88
C ARG A 33 -29.62 -24.63 -3.67
N PRO A 34 -28.87 -24.19 -4.70
CA PRO A 34 -27.90 -23.10 -4.51
C PRO A 34 -28.53 -21.88 -3.83
N ALA A 35 -27.78 -21.23 -2.94
CA ALA A 35 -28.27 -20.05 -2.25
C ALA A 35 -28.50 -18.91 -3.27
N PRO A 36 -29.55 -18.07 -3.12
CA PRO A 36 -29.73 -16.92 -3.97
C PRO A 36 -28.52 -15.98 -3.88
N PHE A 37 -28.08 -15.45 -5.02
CA PHE A 37 -27.03 -14.44 -5.10
C PHE A 37 -27.41 -13.20 -4.27
N ARG A 38 -26.48 -12.77 -3.42
CA ARG A 38 -26.58 -11.54 -2.63
C ARG A 38 -25.35 -10.67 -2.84
N GLU A 39 -25.56 -9.36 -2.80
CA GLU A 39 -24.49 -8.38 -2.75
C GLU A 39 -24.15 -8.04 -1.29
N PRO A 40 -22.90 -7.64 -0.99
CA PRO A 40 -22.58 -7.08 0.32
C PRO A 40 -23.48 -5.89 0.65
N VAL A 41 -23.64 -5.59 1.95
CA VAL A 41 -24.34 -4.37 2.37
C VAL A 41 -23.58 -3.19 1.79
N ARG A 42 -24.28 -2.32 1.06
CA ARG A 42 -23.70 -1.11 0.49
C ARG A 42 -24.00 0.07 1.39
N LEU A 43 -22.96 0.74 1.86
CA LEU A 43 -23.01 1.99 2.61
C LEU A 43 -22.74 3.13 1.61
N SER A 44 -23.68 4.04 1.43
CA SER A 44 -23.60 5.12 0.45
C SER A 44 -23.59 6.48 1.13
N SER A 45 -22.83 7.41 0.57
CA SER A 45 -22.80 8.81 0.97
C SER A 45 -24.19 9.44 1.04
N LYS A 46 -24.29 10.48 1.86
CA LYS A 46 -25.45 11.35 1.95
C LYS A 46 -24.98 12.78 2.20
N ASP A 47 -25.52 13.73 1.45
CA ASP A 47 -25.14 15.14 1.56
C ASP A 47 -23.61 15.32 1.41
N GLY A 48 -23.04 14.72 0.37
CA GLY A 48 -21.62 14.86 -0.01
C GLY A 48 -20.62 14.04 0.80
N VAL A 49 -21.07 13.22 1.78
CA VAL A 49 -20.16 12.52 2.70
C VAL A 49 -20.68 11.12 3.03
N LEU A 50 -19.78 10.12 3.00
CA LEU A 50 -19.93 8.85 3.72
C LEU A 50 -18.97 8.86 4.91
N GLU A 51 -19.50 8.74 6.12
CA GLU A 51 -18.70 8.62 7.35
C GLU A 51 -19.04 7.29 8.03
N VAL A 52 -18.03 6.45 8.20
CA VAL A 52 -18.17 5.09 8.73
C VAL A 52 -17.07 4.81 9.73
N ARG A 53 -17.37 4.08 10.79
CA ARG A 53 -16.36 3.44 11.63
C ARG A 53 -16.20 2.00 11.19
N LEU A 54 -14.98 1.56 10.90
CA LEU A 54 -14.62 0.17 10.60
C LEU A 54 -13.68 -0.32 11.70
N SER A 55 -14.03 -1.40 12.40
CA SER A 55 -13.19 -1.97 13.48
C SER A 55 -12.74 -3.39 13.10
N ALA A 56 -11.43 -3.58 12.96
CA ALA A 56 -10.82 -4.85 12.58
C ALA A 56 -10.65 -5.77 13.81
N HIS A 57 -11.23 -6.97 13.80
CA HIS A 57 -11.06 -7.94 14.88
C HIS A 57 -11.15 -9.38 14.39
N GLN A 58 -10.71 -10.34 15.22
CA GLN A 58 -10.98 -11.76 14.97
C GLN A 58 -12.48 -12.03 15.10
N GLY A 59 -13.04 -12.77 14.15
CA GLY A 59 -14.47 -13.06 14.09
C GLY A 59 -14.78 -14.48 13.62
N SER A 60 -16.07 -14.74 13.40
CA SER A 60 -16.58 -16.00 12.87
C SER A 60 -17.60 -15.72 11.77
N VAL A 61 -17.45 -16.38 10.63
CA VAL A 61 -18.25 -16.11 9.42
C VAL A 61 -19.17 -17.28 9.11
N ASN A 62 -20.42 -16.99 8.71
CA ASN A 62 -21.33 -18.00 8.20
C ASN A 62 -21.06 -18.24 6.71
N LEU A 63 -20.51 -19.40 6.37
CA LEU A 63 -20.35 -19.83 4.99
C LEU A 63 -21.51 -20.75 4.58
N ASP A 64 -22.02 -20.60 3.36
CA ASP A 64 -23.19 -21.34 2.82
C ASP A 64 -22.97 -22.87 2.69
N THR A 65 -21.79 -23.37 3.05
CA THR A 65 -21.39 -24.78 2.88
C THR A 65 -20.97 -25.43 4.18
N VAL A 66 -20.95 -24.69 5.28
CA VAL A 66 -20.51 -25.19 6.59
C VAL A 66 -21.66 -25.11 7.55
N LYS A 67 -21.87 -26.21 8.28
CA LYS A 67 -22.97 -26.32 9.24
C LYS A 67 -22.82 -25.37 10.42
N ASP A 68 -21.59 -25.14 10.87
CA ASP A 68 -21.29 -24.27 12.00
C ASP A 68 -20.53 -23.02 11.50
N PRO A 69 -20.64 -21.86 12.18
CA PRO A 69 -19.86 -20.68 11.83
C PRO A 69 -18.36 -20.99 11.78
N VAL A 70 -17.68 -20.51 10.75
CA VAL A 70 -16.26 -20.75 10.55
C VAL A 70 -15.46 -19.72 11.34
N THR A 71 -14.58 -20.17 12.23
CA THR A 71 -13.75 -19.29 13.06
C THR A 71 -12.45 -18.90 12.35
N ASN A 72 -11.67 -18.01 12.98
CA ASN A 72 -10.33 -17.55 12.55
C ASN A 72 -10.32 -16.58 11.35
N PHE A 73 -11.45 -15.93 11.06
CA PHE A 73 -11.45 -14.79 10.15
C PHE A 73 -10.96 -13.53 10.87
N LEU A 74 -10.34 -12.63 10.11
CA LEU A 74 -10.13 -11.23 10.48
C LEU A 74 -11.12 -10.39 9.68
N ILE A 75 -12.00 -9.65 10.35
CA ILE A 75 -13.15 -8.98 9.71
C ILE A 75 -13.29 -7.53 10.19
N PHE A 76 -14.04 -6.74 9.42
CA PHE A 76 -14.51 -5.43 9.84
C PHE A 76 -15.94 -5.52 10.40
N SER A 77 -16.12 -5.11 11.65
CA SER A 77 -17.42 -4.58 12.06
C SER A 77 -17.54 -3.14 11.58
N TYR A 78 -18.77 -2.69 11.30
CA TYR A 78 -19.03 -1.31 10.87
C TYR A 78 -20.12 -0.64 11.70
N ASP A 79 -19.96 0.67 11.90
CA ASP A 79 -20.98 1.59 12.37
C ASP A 79 -21.12 2.74 11.35
N LEU A 80 -22.30 2.90 10.76
CA LEU A 80 -22.60 4.01 9.84
C LEU A 80 -22.86 5.29 10.63
N VAL A 81 -21.94 6.26 10.54
CA VAL A 81 -22.03 7.56 11.23
C VAL A 81 -22.85 8.54 10.41
N LYS A 82 -22.56 8.65 9.11
CA LYS A 82 -23.29 9.48 8.14
C LYS A 82 -23.37 8.75 6.80
N GLY A 83 -24.58 8.61 6.27
CA GLY A 83 -24.83 7.96 4.98
C GLY A 83 -26.18 7.23 4.96
N THR A 84 -26.31 6.28 4.04
CA THR A 84 -27.44 5.34 3.93
C THR A 84 -26.92 3.94 3.69
N SER A 85 -27.72 2.91 3.96
CA SER A 85 -27.38 1.52 3.68
C SER A 85 -28.42 0.84 2.80
N SER A 86 -27.99 -0.10 1.98
CA SER A 86 -28.87 -0.82 1.03
C SER A 86 -29.97 -1.65 1.70
N ASP A 87 -29.76 -2.09 2.95
CA ASP A 87 -30.71 -2.88 3.73
C ASP A 87 -31.31 -2.13 4.93
N GLY A 88 -30.93 -0.87 5.14
CA GLY A 88 -31.37 -0.02 6.25
C GLY A 88 -30.66 -0.28 7.58
N SER A 89 -29.65 -1.16 7.62
CA SER A 89 -28.81 -1.36 8.80
C SER A 89 -27.87 -0.17 9.03
N THR A 90 -27.59 0.15 10.29
CA THR A 90 -26.60 1.18 10.66
C THR A 90 -25.38 0.58 11.37
N LYS A 91 -25.41 -0.73 11.65
CA LYS A 91 -24.34 -1.48 12.28
C LYS A 91 -24.28 -2.88 11.68
N GLY A 92 -23.09 -3.46 11.58
CA GLY A 92 -22.91 -4.85 11.22
C GLY A 92 -21.61 -5.42 11.76
N ASP A 93 -21.60 -6.72 12.02
CA ASP A 93 -20.46 -7.48 12.52
C ASP A 93 -20.54 -8.90 11.95
N ASN A 94 -19.40 -9.59 11.82
CA ASN A 94 -19.30 -10.94 11.26
C ASN A 94 -19.88 -11.06 9.83
N VAL A 95 -19.77 -9.96 9.07
CA VAL A 95 -20.15 -9.89 7.66
C VAL A 95 -18.89 -10.12 6.80
N TYR A 96 -19.02 -10.98 5.80
CA TYR A 96 -17.94 -11.32 4.89
C TYR A 96 -18.48 -11.50 3.47
N PRO A 97 -17.90 -10.80 2.47
CA PRO A 97 -16.88 -9.76 2.56
C PRO A 97 -17.37 -8.52 3.34
N ALA A 98 -16.46 -7.59 3.61
CA ALA A 98 -16.80 -6.33 4.25
C ALA A 98 -17.80 -5.50 3.41
N PRO A 99 -18.54 -4.54 4.02
CA PRO A 99 -19.53 -3.74 3.30
C PRO A 99 -18.93 -3.02 2.09
N THR A 100 -19.73 -2.87 1.04
CA THR A 100 -19.37 -2.00 -0.09
C THR A 100 -19.49 -0.55 0.33
N LEU A 101 -18.39 0.20 0.28
CA LEU A 101 -18.42 1.64 0.52
C LEU A 101 -18.72 2.34 -0.81
N ARG A 102 -19.58 3.37 -0.81
CA ARG A 102 -19.92 4.12 -2.01
C ARG A 102 -19.95 5.62 -1.75
N VAL A 103 -19.26 6.36 -2.61
CA VAL A 103 -19.32 7.82 -2.71
C VAL A 103 -19.41 8.20 -4.19
N GLU A 104 -19.88 9.40 -4.51
CA GLU A 104 -19.86 9.95 -5.87
C GLU A 104 -18.55 10.74 -6.11
N PRO A 105 -18.11 10.96 -7.37
CA PRO A 105 -17.03 11.90 -7.65
C PRO A 105 -17.30 13.28 -7.01
N GLY A 106 -16.27 13.89 -6.41
CA GLY A 106 -16.37 15.16 -5.68
C GLY A 106 -16.87 15.05 -4.24
N GLU A 107 -17.20 13.85 -3.75
CA GLU A 107 -17.63 13.62 -2.37
C GLU A 107 -16.49 13.15 -1.46
N LYS A 108 -16.76 13.11 -0.16
CA LYS A 108 -15.78 12.70 0.87
C LYS A 108 -16.11 11.34 1.46
N LEU A 109 -15.11 10.47 1.59
CA LEU A 109 -15.17 9.26 2.41
C LEU A 109 -14.36 9.48 3.69
N ILE A 110 -14.98 9.29 4.85
CA ILE A 110 -14.33 9.37 6.16
C ILE A 110 -14.43 8.00 6.83
N VAL A 111 -13.29 7.40 7.17
CA VAL A 111 -13.23 6.10 7.84
C VAL A 111 -12.55 6.24 9.20
N HIS A 112 -13.32 6.09 10.28
CA HIS A 112 -12.75 5.87 11.61
C HIS A 112 -12.31 4.41 11.72
N TYR A 113 -11.02 4.17 11.66
CA TYR A 113 -10.45 2.84 11.52
C TYR A 113 -9.84 2.37 12.83
N ASP A 114 -10.47 1.39 13.47
CA ASP A 114 -10.07 0.86 14.77
C ASP A 114 -9.31 -0.47 14.59
N ASN A 115 -8.05 -0.54 15.05
CA ASN A 115 -7.29 -1.79 15.12
C ASN A 115 -7.60 -2.51 16.43
N ASP A 116 -8.52 -3.47 16.39
CA ASP A 116 -8.84 -4.35 17.52
C ASP A 116 -8.24 -5.76 17.37
N LEU A 117 -7.19 -5.92 16.56
CA LEU A 117 -6.44 -7.17 16.39
C LEU A 117 -5.53 -7.46 17.60
N GLN A 118 -6.13 -7.62 18.78
CA GLN A 118 -5.49 -7.99 20.04
C GLN A 118 -6.07 -9.30 20.57
N ASN A 119 -5.27 -10.08 21.28
CA ASN A 119 -5.67 -11.37 21.87
C ASN A 119 -6.14 -12.39 20.82
N LEU A 120 -5.51 -12.39 19.64
CA LEU A 120 -5.77 -13.35 18.58
C LEU A 120 -5.46 -14.77 19.07
N THR A 121 -6.36 -15.71 18.77
CA THR A 121 -6.24 -17.12 19.17
C THR A 121 -6.02 -18.06 17.99
N ILE A 122 -5.61 -17.52 16.84
CA ILE A 122 -5.43 -18.25 15.59
C ILE A 122 -4.06 -18.97 15.65
N PRO A 123 -4.01 -20.31 15.78
CA PRO A 123 -2.74 -21.01 16.05
C PRO A 123 -1.70 -20.89 14.94
N ASP A 124 -2.16 -20.60 13.72
CA ASP A 124 -1.42 -20.61 12.47
C ASP A 124 -1.31 -19.24 11.80
N PHE A 125 -1.68 -18.18 12.53
CA PHE A 125 -1.41 -16.79 12.15
C PHE A 125 0.00 -16.43 12.62
N TYR A 126 0.96 -16.50 11.71
CA TYR A 126 2.37 -16.63 12.07
C TYR A 126 3.15 -15.33 11.95
N ASP A 127 4.20 -15.22 12.76
CA ASP A 127 5.21 -14.18 12.64
C ASP A 127 6.04 -14.39 11.37
N PRO A 128 5.99 -13.46 10.40
CA PRO A 128 6.76 -13.55 9.15
C PRO A 128 8.27 -13.40 9.35
N ALA A 129 8.74 -12.97 10.52
CA ALA A 129 10.16 -12.74 10.79
C ALA A 129 11.03 -13.95 10.39
N MET A 130 12.04 -13.69 9.57
CA MET A 130 12.99 -14.67 9.10
C MET A 130 13.99 -15.00 10.21
N THR A 131 14.44 -16.25 10.25
CA THR A 131 15.51 -16.69 11.15
C THR A 131 16.82 -16.05 10.69
N PRO A 132 17.54 -15.27 11.55
CA PRO A 132 18.82 -14.68 11.19
C PRO A 132 19.85 -15.70 10.72
N LYS A 133 20.80 -15.26 9.89
CA LYS A 133 21.87 -16.12 9.36
C LYS A 133 22.65 -16.80 10.49
N GLY A 134 22.76 -18.13 10.41
CA GLY A 134 23.39 -18.95 11.44
C GLY A 134 22.50 -19.28 12.64
N GLY A 135 21.29 -18.73 12.70
CA GLY A 135 20.26 -19.08 13.67
C GLY A 135 19.65 -20.46 13.42
N GLU A 136 19.09 -21.04 14.48
CA GLU A 136 18.34 -22.29 14.40
C GLU A 136 16.93 -22.02 13.88
N VAL A 137 16.61 -22.59 12.72
CA VAL A 137 15.30 -22.43 12.09
C VAL A 137 14.27 -23.24 12.89
N PRO A 138 13.23 -22.60 13.46
CA PRO A 138 12.22 -23.32 14.22
C PRO A 138 11.40 -24.24 13.30
N LEU A 139 10.86 -25.33 13.87
CA LEU A 139 9.98 -26.24 13.12
C LEU A 139 8.73 -25.53 12.60
N TYR A 140 8.14 -24.71 13.47
CA TYR A 140 7.03 -23.82 13.17
C TYR A 140 7.39 -22.39 13.61
N PRO A 141 7.03 -21.39 12.82
CA PRO A 141 7.13 -19.99 13.26
C PRO A 141 6.28 -19.74 14.51
N PRO A 142 6.65 -18.73 15.33
CA PRO A 142 5.83 -18.36 16.47
C PRO A 142 4.49 -17.75 16.00
N PRO A 143 3.36 -18.07 16.64
CA PRO A 143 2.08 -17.44 16.32
C PRO A 143 2.03 -16.00 16.85
N LEU A 144 1.38 -15.13 16.09
CA LEU A 144 1.06 -13.77 16.50
C LEU A 144 -0.25 -13.77 17.30
N THR A 145 -0.24 -13.06 18.42
CA THR A 145 -1.44 -12.82 19.25
C THR A 145 -2.01 -11.41 19.07
N GLU A 146 -1.35 -10.59 18.26
CA GLU A 146 -1.75 -9.25 17.88
C GLU A 146 -1.10 -8.86 16.55
N SER A 147 -1.62 -7.84 15.86
CA SER A 147 -1.11 -7.43 14.54
C SER A 147 -1.33 -5.94 14.25
N PRO A 148 -0.32 -5.19 13.74
CA PRO A 148 -0.54 -3.84 13.25
C PRO A 148 -1.32 -3.86 11.94
N LEU A 149 -1.89 -2.73 11.53
CA LEU A 149 -2.61 -2.62 10.27
C LEU A 149 -2.56 -1.21 9.68
N ASN A 150 -3.04 -1.08 8.46
CA ASN A 150 -3.36 0.18 7.78
C ASN A 150 -4.54 -0.08 6.82
N LEU A 151 -4.88 0.92 6.01
CA LEU A 151 -5.98 0.82 5.06
C LEU A 151 -5.54 1.42 3.73
N HIS A 152 -5.85 0.72 2.66
CA HIS A 152 -5.60 1.17 1.30
C HIS A 152 -6.90 1.21 0.49
N THR A 153 -7.11 2.27 -0.28
CA THR A 153 -8.18 2.40 -1.28
C THR A 153 -7.64 2.08 -2.68
N HIS A 154 -7.66 0.80 -3.03
CA HIS A 154 -7.06 0.29 -4.26
C HIS A 154 -7.71 0.87 -5.52
N GLY A 155 -6.89 1.58 -6.28
CA GLY A 155 -7.20 2.21 -7.57
C GLY A 155 -7.71 3.64 -7.47
N LEU A 156 -7.81 4.22 -6.27
CA LEU A 156 -8.26 5.60 -6.13
C LEU A 156 -7.15 6.60 -6.45
N HIS A 157 -7.55 7.69 -7.10
CA HIS A 157 -6.72 8.86 -7.38
C HIS A 157 -6.84 9.84 -6.20
N ILE A 158 -6.13 9.55 -5.10
CA ILE A 158 -6.21 10.30 -3.83
C ILE A 158 -4.80 10.63 -3.32
N SER A 159 -4.68 11.69 -2.51
CA SER A 159 -3.45 12.01 -1.80
C SER A 159 -2.88 10.79 -1.08
N PRO A 160 -1.61 10.43 -1.34
CA PRO A 160 -0.95 9.32 -0.65
C PRO A 160 -0.35 9.71 0.71
N SER A 161 -0.57 10.94 1.15
CA SER A 161 0.11 11.54 2.31
C SER A 161 -0.82 11.61 3.54
N GLY A 162 -0.26 11.99 4.68
CA GLY A 162 -1.03 12.25 5.90
C GLY A 162 -1.90 11.07 6.34
N ASN A 163 -3.16 11.34 6.67
CA ASN A 163 -4.19 10.34 6.94
C ASN A 163 -5.18 10.17 5.76
N ALA A 164 -4.72 10.35 4.51
CA ALA A 164 -5.44 9.90 3.32
C ALA A 164 -4.94 8.48 2.95
N ASP A 165 -4.59 8.17 1.71
CA ASP A 165 -4.24 6.80 1.31
C ASP A 165 -2.78 6.39 1.61
N ASN A 166 -2.25 6.83 2.75
CA ASN A 166 -0.87 6.55 3.16
C ASN A 166 -0.70 5.10 3.65
N VAL A 167 -0.28 4.22 2.75
CA VAL A 167 -0.03 2.80 3.05
C VAL A 167 1.27 2.53 3.82
N LEU A 168 2.10 3.54 4.07
CA LEU A 168 3.30 3.38 4.88
C LEU A 168 2.98 3.47 6.38
N LEU A 169 1.76 3.85 6.76
CA LEU A 169 1.34 3.90 8.15
C LEU A 169 1.34 2.50 8.80
N SER A 170 1.68 2.48 10.09
CA SER A 170 1.60 1.30 10.95
C SER A 170 0.77 1.63 12.19
N ILE A 171 -0.51 1.23 12.19
CA ILE A 171 -1.44 1.46 13.31
C ILE A 171 -1.29 0.29 14.29
N PRO A 172 -0.78 0.52 15.52
CA PRO A 172 -0.56 -0.55 16.50
C PRO A 172 -1.88 -1.21 16.95
N PRO A 173 -1.83 -2.47 17.42
CA PRO A 173 -2.97 -3.13 18.06
C PRO A 173 -3.56 -2.30 19.21
N GLY A 174 -4.87 -2.17 19.25
CA GLY A 174 -5.61 -1.39 20.25
C GLY A 174 -5.66 0.12 19.98
N MET A 175 -5.14 0.57 18.84
CA MET A 175 -5.16 1.97 18.41
C MET A 175 -6.02 2.16 17.16
N GLY A 176 -6.51 3.37 16.93
CA GLY A 176 -7.30 3.74 15.78
C GLY A 176 -6.81 5.02 15.13
N ASN A 177 -7.11 5.15 13.84
CA ASN A 177 -6.84 6.33 13.01
C ASN A 177 -8.14 6.83 12.38
N THR A 178 -8.16 8.07 11.87
CA THR A 178 -9.26 8.55 11.03
C THR A 178 -8.71 8.89 9.66
N PHE A 179 -9.15 8.14 8.66
CA PHE A 179 -8.82 8.38 7.27
C PHE A 179 -9.83 9.33 6.63
N THR A 180 -9.35 10.29 5.86
CA THR A 180 -10.18 11.18 5.05
C THR A 180 -9.73 11.11 3.61
N TYR A 181 -10.64 10.69 2.73
CA TYR A 181 -10.42 10.61 1.30
C TYR A 181 -11.32 11.65 0.62
N ASP A 182 -10.69 12.70 0.09
CA ASP A 182 -11.34 13.73 -0.73
C ASP A 182 -11.36 13.25 -2.18
N VAL A 183 -12.48 12.65 -2.61
CA VAL A 183 -12.59 12.08 -3.97
C VAL A 183 -12.67 13.21 -5.00
N PRO A 184 -11.75 13.28 -5.97
CA PRO A 184 -11.77 14.33 -6.97
C PRO A 184 -13.06 14.34 -7.79
N GLU A 185 -13.49 15.51 -8.26
CA GLU A 185 -14.66 15.64 -9.16
C GLU A 185 -14.45 14.92 -10.50
N ASN A 186 -13.19 14.80 -10.93
CA ASN A 186 -12.77 14.09 -12.13
C ASN A 186 -12.45 12.61 -11.87
N MET A 187 -12.78 12.06 -10.70
CA MET A 187 -12.62 10.63 -10.44
C MET A 187 -13.55 9.81 -11.37
N PRO A 188 -13.05 8.82 -12.11
CA PRO A 188 -13.88 7.94 -12.92
C PRO A 188 -14.94 7.21 -12.09
N ASN A 189 -16.10 6.97 -12.70
CA ASN A 189 -17.09 6.10 -12.11
C ASN A 189 -16.66 4.65 -12.32
N GLY A 190 -16.75 3.81 -11.29
CA GLY A 190 -16.34 2.42 -11.44
C GLY A 190 -16.27 1.63 -10.14
N LEU A 191 -15.80 0.38 -10.28
CA LEU A 191 -15.57 -0.53 -9.17
C LEU A 191 -14.09 -0.55 -8.76
N TYR A 192 -13.88 -0.17 -7.52
CA TYR A 192 -12.64 -0.17 -6.76
C TYR A 192 -12.80 -1.12 -5.57
N TRP A 193 -11.81 -1.16 -4.69
CA TRP A 193 -11.90 -1.95 -3.47
C TRP A 193 -10.95 -1.41 -2.40
N TYR A 194 -11.10 -1.88 -1.17
CA TYR A 194 -10.23 -1.49 -0.05
C TYR A 194 -9.78 -2.73 0.71
N HIS A 195 -8.56 -2.70 1.22
CA HIS A 195 -7.97 -3.79 2.00
C HIS A 195 -6.88 -3.29 2.93
N SER A 196 -6.45 -4.15 3.86
CA SER A 196 -5.21 -3.88 4.63
C SER A 196 -3.98 -4.00 3.73
N HIS A 197 -3.02 -3.10 3.88
CA HIS A 197 -1.79 -2.99 3.09
C HIS A 197 -0.56 -2.90 4.02
N ARG A 198 -0.63 -3.57 5.18
CA ARG A 198 0.46 -3.51 6.16
C ARG A 198 1.57 -4.44 5.69
N HIS A 199 2.63 -3.85 5.13
CA HIS A 199 3.80 -4.60 4.65
C HIS A 199 4.28 -5.67 5.65
N THR A 200 4.60 -6.87 5.15
CA THR A 200 4.87 -8.13 5.86
C THR A 200 3.63 -8.89 6.37
N MET A 201 2.45 -8.26 6.35
CA MET A 201 1.19 -8.82 6.85
C MET A 201 0.03 -8.74 5.84
N THR A 202 0.20 -8.05 4.71
CA THR A 202 -0.85 -7.77 3.73
C THR A 202 -1.53 -9.05 3.25
N ALA A 203 -0.76 -10.11 2.97
CA ALA A 203 -1.28 -11.39 2.51
C ALA A 203 -2.16 -12.09 3.56
N GLN A 204 -1.63 -12.26 4.79
CA GLN A 204 -2.36 -12.93 5.87
C GLN A 204 -3.63 -12.18 6.25
N GLN A 205 -3.58 -10.85 6.30
CA GLN A 205 -4.70 -9.99 6.69
C GLN A 205 -5.81 -9.96 5.64
N THR A 206 -5.43 -9.82 4.35
CA THR A 206 -6.40 -9.83 3.24
C THR A 206 -7.04 -11.20 3.09
N TYR A 207 -6.24 -12.28 3.13
CA TYR A 207 -6.76 -13.65 3.07
C TYR A 207 -7.77 -13.94 4.19
N ALA A 208 -7.45 -13.52 5.43
CA ALA A 208 -8.30 -13.78 6.58
C ALA A 208 -9.61 -12.98 6.57
N GLY A 209 -9.76 -11.97 5.70
CA GLY A 209 -11.04 -11.31 5.43
C GLY A 209 -11.07 -9.78 5.51
N LEU A 210 -9.94 -9.10 5.71
CA LEU A 210 -9.87 -7.63 5.81
C LEU A 210 -9.88 -6.96 4.43
N ALA A 211 -10.95 -7.19 3.66
CA ALA A 211 -11.16 -6.60 2.33
C ALA A 211 -12.66 -6.36 2.03
N GLY A 212 -12.95 -5.31 1.26
CA GLY A 212 -14.30 -4.95 0.81
C GLY A 212 -14.30 -4.16 -0.50
N LEU A 213 -15.46 -4.07 -1.14
CA LEU A 213 -15.61 -3.33 -2.41
C LEU A 213 -15.78 -1.82 -2.16
N LEU A 214 -15.36 -1.01 -3.12
CA LEU A 214 -15.49 0.45 -3.09
C LEU A 214 -16.07 0.91 -4.43
N GLU A 215 -17.17 1.66 -4.41
CA GLU A 215 -17.77 2.24 -5.60
C GLU A 215 -17.51 3.75 -5.61
N ILE A 216 -16.93 4.24 -6.70
CA ILE A 216 -17.04 5.66 -7.06
C ILE A 216 -18.17 5.77 -8.08
N GLY A 217 -19.24 6.44 -7.68
CA GLY A 217 -20.48 6.53 -8.44
C GLY A 217 -21.05 5.17 -8.83
N ARG A 218 -21.26 4.91 -10.12
CA ARG A 218 -21.79 3.62 -10.59
C ARG A 218 -20.69 2.68 -11.10
N PRO A 219 -20.68 1.39 -10.70
CA PRO A 219 -19.62 0.44 -11.06
C PRO A 219 -19.59 0.04 -12.54
N ASP A 220 -20.62 0.38 -13.32
CA ASP A 220 -20.61 0.20 -14.78
C ASP A 220 -19.82 1.29 -15.52
N GLY A 221 -19.37 2.36 -14.85
CA GLY A 221 -18.79 3.52 -15.53
C GLY A 221 -19.76 4.68 -15.74
N ASN A 222 -20.96 4.61 -15.15
CA ASN A 222 -22.07 5.52 -15.40
C ASN A 222 -22.39 5.63 -16.91
N LEU A 223 -22.49 4.47 -17.58
CA LEU A 223 -22.66 4.40 -19.03
C LEU A 223 -24.04 4.93 -19.44
N PRO A 224 -24.14 5.85 -20.42
CA PRO A 224 -25.41 6.32 -20.92
C PRO A 224 -26.29 5.18 -21.44
N LEU A 225 -25.71 4.20 -22.15
CA LEU A 225 -26.45 3.06 -22.68
C LEU A 225 -27.05 2.19 -21.56
N VAL A 226 -26.31 1.95 -20.48
CA VAL A 226 -26.77 1.17 -19.32
C VAL A 226 -27.90 1.92 -18.62
N THR A 227 -27.76 3.23 -18.44
CA THR A 227 -28.77 4.07 -17.78
C THR A 227 -30.04 4.22 -18.60
N GLN A 228 -29.93 4.46 -19.92
CA GLN A 228 -31.09 4.64 -20.81
C GLN A 228 -31.94 3.38 -20.95
N ASN A 229 -31.30 2.20 -20.90
CA ASN A 229 -31.97 0.91 -21.06
C ASN A 229 -32.26 0.21 -19.72
N ASP A 230 -32.03 0.89 -18.57
CA ASP A 230 -32.24 0.34 -17.22
C ASP A 230 -31.58 -1.05 -17.02
N ILE A 231 -30.35 -1.19 -17.53
CA ILE A 231 -29.60 -2.45 -17.48
C ILE A 231 -29.17 -2.70 -16.03
N PRO A 232 -29.52 -3.85 -15.42
CA PRO A 232 -29.10 -4.15 -14.05
C PRO A 232 -27.59 -4.31 -13.93
N ILE A 233 -27.06 -3.96 -12.76
CA ILE A 233 -25.64 -4.11 -12.43
C ILE A 233 -25.50 -5.07 -11.24
N ARG A 234 -24.48 -5.92 -11.26
CA ARG A 234 -24.12 -6.88 -10.20
C ARG A 234 -22.67 -6.70 -9.80
N ASN A 235 -22.41 -6.49 -8.51
CA ASN A 235 -21.06 -6.49 -7.98
C ASN A 235 -20.65 -7.87 -7.50
N MET A 236 -19.44 -8.28 -7.86
CA MET A 236 -18.93 -9.64 -7.64
C MET A 236 -17.48 -9.58 -7.14
N ALA A 237 -17.30 -9.67 -5.82
CA ALA A 237 -16.00 -9.91 -5.20
C ALA A 237 -15.67 -11.41 -5.29
N ILE A 238 -14.66 -11.79 -6.07
CA ILE A 238 -14.20 -13.17 -6.20
C ILE A 238 -12.98 -13.42 -5.30
N GLN A 239 -13.06 -14.46 -4.48
CA GLN A 239 -12.04 -14.87 -3.50
C GLN A 239 -12.14 -16.39 -3.27
N TYR A 240 -11.42 -16.93 -2.29
CA TYR A 240 -11.48 -18.34 -1.90
C TYR A 240 -11.39 -18.52 -0.38
N ASN A 241 -11.88 -19.65 0.12
CA ASN A 241 -11.73 -20.05 1.53
C ASN A 241 -11.19 -21.47 1.65
N TYR A 242 -10.30 -21.70 2.61
CA TYR A 242 -9.73 -23.01 2.91
C TYR A 242 -10.36 -23.59 4.19
N VAL A 243 -11.31 -24.51 4.02
CA VAL A 243 -11.99 -25.20 5.11
C VAL A 243 -12.08 -26.68 4.75
N PHE A 244 -11.22 -27.51 5.38
CA PHE A 244 -10.97 -28.88 4.94
C PHE A 244 -12.13 -29.87 5.17
N ASP A 245 -12.81 -29.82 6.32
CA ASP A 245 -13.84 -30.81 6.68
C ASP A 245 -15.20 -30.16 6.93
N ARG A 246 -15.78 -29.60 5.85
CA ARG A 246 -17.07 -28.87 5.88
C ARG A 246 -18.27 -29.73 6.26
N LYS A 247 -18.17 -31.06 6.09
CA LYS A 247 -19.22 -32.03 6.44
C LYS A 247 -19.11 -32.57 7.87
N GLY A 248 -17.91 -32.50 8.44
CA GLY A 248 -17.62 -32.96 9.78
C GLY A 248 -17.42 -31.81 10.75
N ASN A 249 -16.36 -31.90 11.54
CA ASN A 249 -16.08 -30.97 12.64
C ASN A 249 -15.12 -29.85 12.24
N GLY A 250 -14.57 -29.83 11.02
CA GLY A 250 -13.59 -28.83 10.59
C GLY A 250 -14.24 -27.51 10.19
N HIS A 251 -14.46 -26.63 11.18
CA HIS A 251 -15.09 -25.30 11.01
C HIS A 251 -14.10 -24.15 11.30
N GLN A 252 -12.84 -24.31 10.90
CA GLN A 252 -11.81 -23.27 11.00
C GLN A 252 -11.37 -22.85 9.60
N LEU A 253 -11.14 -21.54 9.41
CA LEU A 253 -10.35 -21.06 8.27
C LEU A 253 -8.89 -21.50 8.50
N ASN A 254 -8.31 -22.17 7.50
CA ASN A 254 -6.99 -22.78 7.58
C ASN A 254 -5.95 -21.93 6.85
N ASN A 255 -4.73 -21.82 7.37
CA ASN A 255 -3.65 -21.12 6.69
C ASN A 255 -3.16 -21.91 5.46
N TYR A 256 -3.63 -21.52 4.28
CA TYR A 256 -3.27 -22.14 3.01
C TYR A 256 -1.75 -22.18 2.75
N SER A 257 -1.02 -21.20 3.28
CA SER A 257 0.42 -21.02 3.04
C SER A 257 1.27 -21.85 3.99
N TRP A 258 0.71 -22.51 5.00
CA TRP A 258 1.43 -23.30 5.99
C TRP A 258 2.52 -24.23 5.44
N PRO A 259 2.31 -24.99 4.33
CA PRO A 259 3.38 -25.84 3.77
C PRO A 259 4.61 -25.05 3.34
N GLN A 260 4.45 -23.74 3.09
CA GLN A 260 5.51 -22.81 2.77
C GLN A 260 6.26 -22.32 4.01
N TRP A 261 5.67 -22.35 5.20
CA TRP A 261 6.26 -21.80 6.44
C TRP A 261 6.94 -22.86 7.32
N ALA A 262 6.50 -24.12 7.26
CA ALA A 262 7.02 -25.19 8.11
C ALA A 262 8.44 -25.65 7.69
N SER A 263 9.34 -25.80 8.67
CA SER A 263 10.73 -26.22 8.43
C SER A 263 10.85 -27.75 8.28
N THR A 264 10.97 -28.24 7.05
CA THR A 264 11.11 -29.69 6.77
C THR A 264 12.55 -30.12 6.51
N LEU A 265 13.53 -29.50 7.17
CA LEU A 265 14.96 -29.77 6.94
C LEU A 265 15.35 -31.23 7.22
N LYS A 266 14.67 -31.87 8.17
CA LYS A 266 14.89 -33.26 8.54
C LYS A 266 13.77 -34.12 7.98
N PRO A 267 14.06 -35.12 7.13
CA PRO A 267 13.06 -36.09 6.75
C PRO A 267 12.65 -36.96 7.96
N PRO A 268 11.49 -37.63 7.90
CA PRO A 268 11.04 -38.53 8.94
C PRO A 268 11.93 -39.76 9.04
N GLU A 269 12.12 -40.24 10.27
CA GLU A 269 12.90 -41.44 10.59
C GLU A 269 12.00 -42.58 11.10
N GLY A 270 12.37 -43.82 10.76
CA GLY A 270 11.70 -45.01 11.27
C GLY A 270 10.19 -45.01 11.03
N SER A 271 9.40 -45.19 12.10
CA SER A 271 7.94 -45.20 12.06
C SER A 271 7.31 -43.83 12.30
N GLN A 272 8.07 -42.72 12.36
CA GLN A 272 7.55 -41.40 12.74
C GLN A 272 6.35 -40.94 11.90
N LEU A 273 6.36 -41.17 10.59
CA LEU A 273 5.18 -40.88 9.76
C LEU A 273 4.02 -41.84 10.07
N ALA A 274 4.28 -43.14 10.13
CA ALA A 274 3.25 -44.16 10.36
C ALA A 274 2.57 -44.04 11.73
N ASP A 275 3.29 -43.56 12.74
CA ASP A 275 2.79 -43.35 14.10
C ASP A 275 2.28 -41.92 14.32
N GLY A 276 2.41 -41.05 13.30
CA GLY A 276 1.97 -39.65 13.32
C GLY A 276 2.80 -38.74 14.23
N THR A 277 4.00 -39.17 14.63
CA THR A 277 4.89 -38.42 15.52
C THR A 277 5.92 -37.58 14.77
N TYR A 278 5.92 -37.59 13.43
CA TYR A 278 6.79 -36.73 12.63
C TYR A 278 6.41 -35.25 12.82
N GLN A 279 7.43 -34.39 12.94
CA GLN A 279 7.28 -32.94 13.04
C GLN A 279 8.32 -32.26 12.14
N PRO A 280 7.94 -31.23 11.37
CA PRO A 280 6.60 -30.64 11.32
C PRO A 280 5.62 -31.39 10.40
N SER A 281 4.32 -31.20 10.62
CA SER A 281 3.27 -31.58 9.67
C SER A 281 3.20 -30.57 8.52
N LEU A 282 2.98 -31.06 7.30
CA LEU A 282 2.70 -30.25 6.11
C LEU A 282 1.18 -30.07 5.87
N ALA A 283 0.33 -30.66 6.72
CA ALA A 283 -1.10 -30.41 6.69
C ALA A 283 -1.39 -29.02 7.32
N PRO A 284 -1.99 -28.07 6.57
CA PRO A 284 -2.28 -26.70 7.00
C PRO A 284 -3.48 -26.63 7.95
N LEU A 285 -3.80 -27.71 8.68
CA LEU A 285 -5.08 -27.86 9.36
C LEU A 285 -4.94 -28.63 10.67
N ASN A 286 -5.79 -28.31 11.65
CA ASN A 286 -5.89 -29.12 12.86
C ASN A 286 -6.66 -30.41 12.57
N ILE A 287 -5.92 -31.43 12.11
CA ILE A 287 -6.52 -32.69 11.64
C ILE A 287 -7.27 -33.45 12.73
N ALA A 288 -6.94 -33.23 14.01
CA ALA A 288 -7.65 -33.83 15.14
C ALA A 288 -9.11 -33.34 15.25
N ASP A 289 -9.40 -32.14 14.76
CA ASP A 289 -10.74 -31.54 14.77
C ASP A 289 -11.53 -31.89 13.51
N THR A 290 -11.00 -32.75 12.64
CA THR A 290 -11.72 -33.26 11.46
C THR A 290 -12.39 -34.61 11.76
N THR A 291 -13.17 -35.12 10.81
CA THR A 291 -13.80 -36.45 10.88
C THR A 291 -12.74 -37.54 10.94
N VAL A 292 -12.87 -38.50 11.86
CA VAL A 292 -11.96 -39.66 11.93
C VAL A 292 -11.98 -40.41 10.60
N GLY A 293 -10.80 -40.66 10.03
CA GLY A 293 -10.62 -41.24 8.71
C GLY A 293 -10.55 -40.24 7.55
N ALA A 294 -10.75 -38.93 7.80
CA ALA A 294 -10.54 -37.90 6.79
C ALA A 294 -9.09 -37.93 6.29
N GLN A 295 -8.92 -37.73 4.97
CA GLN A 295 -7.64 -37.87 4.28
C GLN A 295 -7.23 -36.55 3.63
N TYR A 296 -6.04 -36.06 3.97
CA TYR A 296 -5.50 -34.82 3.42
C TYR A 296 -4.25 -35.10 2.58
N LEU A 297 -4.20 -34.52 1.38
CA LEU A 297 -3.11 -34.67 0.42
C LEU A 297 -2.38 -33.34 0.26
N THR A 298 -1.05 -33.35 0.32
CA THR A 298 -0.22 -32.15 0.10
C THR A 298 1.14 -32.53 -0.47
N PRO A 299 1.82 -31.63 -1.21
CA PRO A 299 3.18 -31.88 -1.67
C PRO A 299 4.13 -32.24 -0.53
N TRP A 300 5.03 -33.19 -0.79
CA TRP A 300 6.08 -33.58 0.13
C TRP A 300 7.41 -32.93 -0.24
N TRP A 301 8.10 -32.39 0.76
CA TRP A 301 9.47 -31.89 0.60
C TRP A 301 10.27 -32.06 1.89
N ALA A 302 11.54 -32.42 1.76
CA ALA A 302 12.51 -32.34 2.84
C ALA A 302 13.80 -31.66 2.36
N GLY A 303 14.34 -30.78 3.19
CA GLY A 303 15.53 -29.99 2.89
C GLY A 303 15.25 -28.49 2.75
N PRO A 304 16.29 -27.69 2.42
CA PRO A 304 16.19 -26.24 2.35
C PRO A 304 15.24 -25.77 1.24
N LEU A 305 14.88 -24.49 1.32
CA LEU A 305 14.17 -23.81 0.26
C LEU A 305 15.01 -23.79 -1.02
N SER A 306 14.37 -23.96 -2.17
CA SER A 306 15.05 -24.05 -3.47
C SER A 306 14.06 -23.70 -4.58
N PRO A 307 14.50 -23.02 -5.66
CA PRO A 307 13.68 -22.79 -6.86
C PRO A 307 13.25 -24.09 -7.56
N ARG A 308 13.79 -25.24 -7.15
CA ARG A 308 13.45 -26.56 -7.70
C ARG A 308 12.46 -27.35 -6.85
N ASN A 309 11.97 -26.77 -5.76
CA ASN A 309 11.04 -27.46 -4.88
C ASN A 309 9.59 -27.08 -5.21
N ASN A 310 8.71 -28.09 -5.20
CA ASN A 310 7.30 -27.94 -5.58
C ASN A 310 6.44 -27.67 -4.34
N ARG A 311 7.02 -26.99 -3.34
CA ARG A 311 6.41 -26.66 -2.06
C ARG A 311 5.23 -25.71 -2.32
N GLY A 312 4.03 -26.08 -1.90
CA GLY A 312 2.83 -25.27 -2.12
C GLY A 312 2.21 -25.35 -3.52
N GLN A 313 2.84 -26.03 -4.49
CA GLN A 313 2.40 -25.98 -5.90
C GLN A 313 0.95 -26.42 -6.14
N THR A 314 0.46 -27.38 -5.36
CA THR A 314 -0.92 -27.89 -5.46
C THR A 314 -1.79 -27.51 -4.26
N GLN A 315 -1.38 -26.54 -3.44
CA GLN A 315 -2.08 -26.23 -2.18
C GLN A 315 -3.53 -25.74 -2.37
N PHE A 316 -3.82 -25.15 -3.54
CA PHE A 316 -5.16 -24.67 -3.91
C PHE A 316 -5.97 -25.69 -4.71
N ILE A 317 -5.36 -26.81 -5.12
CA ILE A 317 -6.08 -27.90 -5.76
C ILE A 317 -6.78 -28.70 -4.66
N PRO A 318 -8.12 -28.82 -4.71
CA PRO A 318 -8.85 -29.60 -3.73
C PRO A 318 -8.36 -31.06 -3.67
N SER A 319 -8.27 -31.63 -2.47
CA SER A 319 -7.75 -32.99 -2.25
C SER A 319 -8.48 -34.05 -3.09
N ASN A 320 -9.77 -33.86 -3.36
CA ASN A 320 -10.56 -34.79 -4.17
C ASN A 320 -10.27 -34.72 -5.68
N LEU A 321 -9.59 -33.69 -6.18
CA LEU A 321 -9.17 -33.57 -7.58
C LEU A 321 -7.74 -34.06 -7.81
N MET A 322 -7.11 -34.62 -6.78
CA MET A 322 -5.77 -35.19 -6.84
C MET A 322 -5.85 -36.70 -6.67
N SER A 323 -4.89 -37.40 -7.27
CA SER A 323 -4.66 -38.82 -6.98
C SER A 323 -3.33 -39.00 -6.25
N PHE A 324 -3.25 -40.06 -5.45
CA PHE A 324 -2.07 -40.41 -4.67
C PHE A 324 -1.76 -41.89 -4.82
N ASP A 325 -0.49 -42.20 -5.06
CA ASP A 325 0.01 -43.57 -5.21
C ASP A 325 1.23 -43.81 -4.32
N SER A 326 1.18 -44.85 -3.50
CA SER A 326 2.33 -45.40 -2.78
C SER A 326 2.31 -46.94 -2.83
N PRO A 327 3.41 -47.60 -2.41
CA PRO A 327 3.44 -49.06 -2.35
C PRO A 327 2.36 -49.69 -1.45
N THR A 328 1.83 -48.94 -0.48
CA THR A 328 0.87 -49.45 0.52
C THR A 328 -0.52 -48.86 0.38
N THR A 329 -0.67 -47.69 -0.24
CA THR A 329 -1.92 -46.93 -0.26
C THR A 329 -2.13 -46.30 -1.64
N LYS A 330 -3.34 -46.41 -2.17
CA LYS A 330 -3.76 -45.72 -3.39
C LYS A 330 -5.04 -44.95 -3.09
N VAL A 331 -5.05 -43.67 -3.42
CA VAL A 331 -6.23 -42.79 -3.37
C VAL A 331 -6.46 -42.29 -4.79
N ALA A 332 -7.58 -42.67 -5.37
CA ALA A 332 -7.99 -42.15 -6.67
C ALA A 332 -8.60 -40.74 -6.49
N GLU A 333 -8.49 -39.92 -7.53
CA GLU A 333 -9.30 -38.71 -7.63
C GLU A 333 -10.80 -39.06 -7.50
N ASN A 334 -11.55 -38.22 -6.81
CA ASN A 334 -12.99 -38.34 -6.62
C ASN A 334 -13.69 -37.06 -7.09
N PRO A 335 -13.78 -36.83 -8.42
CA PRO A 335 -14.51 -35.69 -8.97
C PRO A 335 -16.02 -35.77 -8.73
N GLY A 336 -16.53 -36.93 -8.29
CA GLY A 336 -17.93 -37.08 -7.88
C GLY A 336 -18.24 -36.52 -6.49
N LEU A 337 -17.21 -36.10 -5.73
CA LEU A 337 -17.42 -35.36 -4.48
C LEU A 337 -18.10 -34.01 -4.82
N PRO A 338 -19.25 -33.69 -4.21
CA PRO A 338 -19.92 -32.42 -4.45
C PRO A 338 -19.00 -31.23 -4.12
N ASP A 339 -18.98 -30.21 -4.98
CA ASP A 339 -18.02 -29.12 -4.87
C ASP A 339 -18.10 -28.36 -3.54
N ASN A 340 -19.31 -28.27 -2.94
CA ASN A 340 -19.54 -27.67 -1.63
C ASN A 340 -18.88 -28.42 -0.46
N GLN A 341 -18.26 -29.57 -0.70
CA GLN A 341 -17.50 -30.34 0.29
C GLN A 341 -16.00 -30.32 0.04
N ARG A 342 -15.55 -29.61 -1.01
CA ARG A 342 -14.13 -29.41 -1.27
C ARG A 342 -13.51 -28.60 -0.14
N ASP A 343 -12.25 -28.92 0.15
CA ASP A 343 -11.40 -28.28 1.14
C ASP A 343 -11.03 -26.85 0.77
N VAL A 344 -10.89 -26.56 -0.52
CA VAL A 344 -10.73 -25.20 -1.07
C VAL A 344 -11.92 -24.88 -1.97
N GLN A 345 -12.52 -23.71 -1.74
CA GLN A 345 -13.66 -23.24 -2.54
C GLN A 345 -13.48 -21.79 -2.93
N PHE A 346 -13.66 -21.51 -4.21
CA PHE A 346 -13.76 -20.16 -4.73
C PHE A 346 -15.20 -19.67 -4.62
N THR A 347 -15.35 -18.40 -4.24
CA THR A 347 -16.62 -17.80 -3.83
C THR A 347 -16.85 -16.49 -4.57
N VAL A 348 -18.12 -16.09 -4.66
CA VAL A 348 -18.52 -14.77 -5.13
C VAL A 348 -19.30 -14.07 -4.02
N ASN A 349 -18.82 -12.91 -3.57
CA ASN A 349 -19.33 -12.20 -2.40
C ASN A 349 -19.41 -13.11 -1.17
N GLY A 350 -18.40 -13.97 -0.96
CA GLY A 350 -18.35 -14.94 0.13
C GLY A 350 -19.33 -16.12 -0.01
N GLN A 351 -20.13 -16.16 -1.08
CA GLN A 351 -21.11 -17.21 -1.34
C GLN A 351 -20.53 -18.27 -2.26
N PHE A 352 -20.87 -19.53 -2.00
CA PHE A 352 -20.44 -20.66 -2.81
C PHE A 352 -21.47 -20.99 -3.90
N GLN A 353 -21.07 -20.88 -5.17
CA GLN A 353 -21.91 -21.20 -6.33
C GLN A 353 -23.34 -20.64 -6.28
N PRO A 354 -23.56 -19.35 -5.95
CA PRO A 354 -24.91 -18.82 -5.81
C PRO A 354 -25.74 -18.91 -7.11
N GLU A 355 -27.07 -19.00 -6.95
CA GLU A 355 -28.04 -18.89 -8.04
C GLU A 355 -28.41 -17.42 -8.28
N LEU A 356 -28.24 -16.94 -9.51
CA LEU A 356 -28.68 -15.63 -9.95
C LEU A 356 -29.87 -15.78 -10.91
N LYS A 357 -31.03 -15.23 -10.60
CA LYS A 357 -32.19 -15.30 -11.49
C LYS A 357 -32.20 -14.14 -12.48
N ILE A 358 -32.18 -14.46 -13.77
CA ILE A 358 -32.14 -13.47 -14.85
C ILE A 358 -33.20 -13.82 -15.90
N LYS A 359 -33.93 -12.83 -16.42
CA LYS A 359 -34.95 -13.10 -17.45
C LYS A 359 -34.27 -13.55 -18.75
N PRO A 360 -34.81 -14.54 -19.46
CA PRO A 360 -34.25 -14.98 -20.75
C PRO A 360 -34.06 -13.82 -21.74
N GLY A 361 -32.86 -13.70 -22.31
CA GLY A 361 -32.48 -12.61 -23.22
C GLY A 361 -32.08 -11.30 -22.54
N GLN A 362 -32.18 -11.16 -21.21
CA GLN A 362 -31.79 -9.94 -20.51
C GLN A 362 -30.29 -9.74 -20.54
N THR A 363 -29.85 -8.53 -20.87
CA THR A 363 -28.47 -8.09 -20.64
C THR A 363 -28.35 -7.47 -19.24
N GLU A 364 -27.27 -7.81 -18.52
CA GLU A 364 -26.83 -7.18 -17.27
C GLU A 364 -25.35 -6.75 -17.40
N ILE A 365 -24.90 -5.85 -16.52
CA ILE A 365 -23.48 -5.58 -16.29
C ILE A 365 -23.03 -6.32 -15.03
N TRP A 366 -22.00 -7.14 -15.13
CA TRP A 366 -21.36 -7.74 -13.96
C TRP A 366 -20.02 -7.05 -13.73
N ALA A 367 -19.87 -6.39 -12.59
CA ALA A 367 -18.64 -5.76 -12.13
C ALA A 367 -17.91 -6.74 -11.20
N VAL A 368 -16.88 -7.40 -11.73
CA VAL A 368 -16.14 -8.47 -11.07
C VAL A 368 -14.82 -7.93 -10.54
N ALA A 369 -14.51 -8.15 -9.27
CA ALA A 369 -13.26 -7.76 -8.63
C ALA A 369 -12.58 -8.98 -8.01
N ASN A 370 -11.34 -9.27 -8.39
CA ASN A 370 -10.53 -10.29 -7.73
C ASN A 370 -9.86 -9.70 -6.49
N ILE A 371 -10.50 -9.89 -5.35
CA ILE A 371 -10.03 -9.41 -4.05
C ILE A 371 -9.19 -10.46 -3.31
N SER A 372 -8.71 -11.49 -4.03
CA SER A 372 -7.82 -12.50 -3.45
C SER A 372 -6.40 -11.98 -3.28
N ASP A 373 -5.70 -12.56 -2.32
CA ASP A 373 -4.32 -12.23 -1.99
C ASP A 373 -3.29 -12.75 -3.02
N ILE A 374 -3.61 -13.81 -3.76
CA ILE A 374 -2.64 -14.45 -4.67
C ILE A 374 -3.25 -15.14 -5.91
N ALA A 375 -4.54 -15.44 -5.89
CA ALA A 375 -5.13 -16.38 -6.85
C ALA A 375 -5.41 -15.75 -8.22
N TYR A 376 -4.86 -16.35 -9.28
CA TYR A 376 -5.22 -16.01 -10.65
C TYR A 376 -6.52 -16.69 -11.03
N MET A 377 -7.48 -15.91 -11.52
CA MET A 377 -8.83 -16.40 -11.81
C MET A 377 -9.15 -16.21 -13.30
N THR A 378 -9.12 -17.29 -14.07
CA THR A 378 -9.52 -17.30 -15.48
C THR A 378 -11.01 -17.61 -15.57
N LEU A 379 -11.82 -16.68 -16.09
CA LEU A 379 -13.26 -16.81 -16.21
C LEU A 379 -13.68 -17.28 -17.61
N ARG A 380 -14.76 -18.06 -17.68
CA ARG A 380 -15.49 -18.40 -18.92
C ARG A 380 -17.00 -18.38 -18.67
N LEU A 381 -17.75 -17.96 -19.68
CA LEU A 381 -19.20 -18.11 -19.75
C LEU A 381 -19.57 -19.37 -20.54
N THR A 382 -20.54 -20.15 -20.06
CA THR A 382 -21.01 -21.37 -20.72
C THR A 382 -22.54 -21.43 -20.71
N GLU A 383 -23.15 -21.53 -21.89
CA GLU A 383 -24.58 -21.75 -22.06
C GLU A 383 -24.89 -23.25 -21.97
N THR A 384 -25.73 -23.67 -21.02
CA THR A 384 -25.93 -25.11 -20.78
C THR A 384 -26.79 -25.81 -21.83
N ALA A 385 -27.63 -25.06 -22.56
CA ALA A 385 -28.49 -25.62 -23.61
C ALA A 385 -27.71 -25.94 -24.91
N THR A 386 -26.72 -25.11 -25.25
CA THR A 386 -25.97 -25.19 -26.51
C THR A 386 -24.56 -25.74 -26.30
N GLY A 387 -23.97 -25.53 -25.13
CA GLY A 387 -22.54 -25.73 -24.88
C GLY A 387 -21.67 -24.60 -25.42
N ASP A 388 -22.28 -23.53 -25.94
CA ASP A 388 -21.55 -22.39 -26.50
C ASP A 388 -20.89 -21.55 -25.39
N HIS A 389 -19.79 -20.89 -25.76
CA HIS A 389 -19.05 -19.99 -24.89
C HIS A 389 -19.14 -18.56 -25.41
N PRO A 390 -20.02 -17.72 -24.84
CA PRO A 390 -20.12 -16.32 -25.22
C PRO A 390 -18.78 -15.59 -25.05
N LYS A 391 -18.49 -14.67 -25.97
CA LYS A 391 -17.32 -13.81 -25.87
C LYS A 391 -17.57 -12.69 -24.86
N PHE A 392 -16.59 -12.38 -24.01
CA PHE A 392 -16.67 -11.30 -23.04
C PHE A 392 -16.72 -9.94 -23.73
N SER A 393 -17.74 -9.13 -23.46
CA SER A 393 -17.79 -7.72 -23.85
C SER A 393 -17.40 -6.87 -22.64
N ILE A 394 -16.21 -6.26 -22.68
CA ILE A 394 -15.66 -5.48 -21.57
C ILE A 394 -16.05 -4.01 -21.77
N VAL A 395 -16.60 -3.39 -20.73
CA VAL A 395 -17.02 -1.98 -20.75
C VAL A 395 -16.22 -1.10 -19.78
N GLY A 396 -15.45 -1.71 -18.89
CA GLY A 396 -14.51 -1.02 -18.01
C GLY A 396 -13.56 -2.00 -17.35
N GLN A 397 -12.41 -1.50 -16.90
CA GLN A 397 -11.40 -2.25 -16.17
C GLN A 397 -10.80 -1.34 -15.08
N ASP A 398 -10.52 -1.91 -13.91
CA ASP A 398 -9.80 -1.26 -12.81
C ASP A 398 -10.41 0.09 -12.38
N GLY A 399 -11.74 0.15 -12.35
CA GLY A 399 -12.49 1.37 -12.01
C GLY A 399 -12.64 2.36 -13.18
N ASN A 400 -11.94 2.14 -14.29
CA ASN A 400 -12.00 3.00 -15.47
C ASN A 400 -12.97 2.44 -16.53
N PRO A 401 -13.98 3.21 -16.98
CA PRO A 401 -14.76 2.82 -18.12
C PRO A 401 -13.93 2.90 -19.40
N TYR A 402 -14.19 1.98 -20.31
CA TYR A 402 -13.60 2.03 -21.63
C TYR A 402 -14.30 3.09 -22.48
N THR A 403 -13.57 3.68 -23.42
CA THR A 403 -14.16 4.56 -24.45
C THR A 403 -14.98 3.77 -25.46
N GLN A 404 -14.62 2.50 -25.69
CA GLN A 404 -15.30 1.58 -26.60
C GLN A 404 -15.38 0.18 -25.99
N VAL A 405 -16.40 -0.60 -26.35
CA VAL A 405 -16.50 -2.00 -25.93
C VAL A 405 -15.25 -2.78 -26.36
N GLY A 406 -14.56 -3.33 -25.37
CA GLY A 406 -13.35 -4.11 -25.53
C GLY A 406 -13.59 -5.62 -25.52
N ARG A 407 -12.51 -6.36 -25.81
CA ARG A 407 -12.41 -7.82 -25.69
C ARG A 407 -11.13 -8.17 -24.91
N PRO A 408 -11.04 -9.38 -24.32
CA PRO A 408 -9.78 -9.89 -23.79
C PRO A 408 -8.63 -9.73 -24.80
N VAL A 409 -7.47 -9.28 -24.33
CA VAL A 409 -6.30 -8.98 -25.19
C VAL A 409 -5.74 -10.24 -25.85
N TYR A 410 -5.79 -11.37 -25.15
CA TYR A 410 -5.33 -12.67 -25.63
C TYR A 410 -6.50 -13.61 -25.93
N GLY A 411 -6.26 -14.61 -26.77
CA GLY A 411 -7.23 -15.66 -27.08
C GLY A 411 -8.33 -15.22 -28.04
N ASP A 412 -9.42 -15.99 -28.09
CA ASP A 412 -10.55 -15.78 -29.00
C ASP A 412 -11.68 -14.92 -28.39
N GLY A 413 -11.48 -14.45 -27.16
CA GLY A 413 -12.41 -13.64 -26.37
C GLY A 413 -13.38 -14.43 -25.49
N THR A 414 -13.31 -15.77 -25.46
CA THR A 414 -14.20 -16.62 -24.64
C THR A 414 -13.70 -16.81 -23.20
N THR A 415 -12.47 -16.42 -22.91
CA THR A 415 -11.88 -16.46 -21.57
C THR A 415 -11.38 -15.07 -21.16
N LEU A 416 -11.49 -14.77 -19.86
CA LEU A 416 -11.03 -13.52 -19.26
C LEU A 416 -10.14 -13.82 -18.07
N SER A 417 -8.86 -13.46 -18.14
CA SER A 417 -7.96 -13.55 -16.99
C SER A 417 -8.21 -12.37 -16.06
N VAL A 418 -8.50 -12.64 -14.79
CA VAL A 418 -8.64 -11.64 -13.72
C VAL A 418 -7.55 -11.90 -12.68
N PRO A 419 -6.35 -11.31 -12.82
CA PRO A 419 -5.30 -11.41 -11.81
C PRO A 419 -5.75 -10.82 -10.45
N PRO A 420 -5.09 -11.19 -9.33
CA PRO A 420 -5.29 -10.52 -8.05
C PRO A 420 -5.24 -8.99 -8.18
N GLY A 421 -6.20 -8.30 -7.57
CA GLY A 421 -6.34 -6.84 -7.60
C GLY A 421 -7.07 -6.26 -8.81
N SER A 422 -7.23 -7.01 -9.90
CA SER A 422 -7.92 -6.51 -11.11
C SER A 422 -9.44 -6.52 -10.97
N ARG A 423 -10.09 -5.56 -11.63
CA ARG A 423 -11.54 -5.43 -11.72
C ARG A 423 -11.99 -5.31 -13.17
N TYR A 424 -13.14 -5.87 -13.52
CA TYR A 424 -13.74 -5.76 -14.85
C TYR A 424 -15.24 -5.50 -14.76
N ALA A 425 -15.74 -4.51 -15.50
CA ALA A 425 -17.16 -4.40 -15.82
C ALA A 425 -17.41 -5.09 -17.16
N ILE A 426 -18.24 -6.13 -17.17
CA ILE A 426 -18.56 -6.92 -18.36
C ILE A 426 -20.05 -6.92 -18.65
N ALA A 427 -20.42 -6.77 -19.91
CA ALA A 427 -21.80 -6.95 -20.36
C ALA A 427 -22.06 -8.44 -20.61
N VAL A 428 -23.10 -8.97 -19.96
CA VAL A 428 -23.47 -10.40 -19.99
C VAL A 428 -24.93 -10.51 -20.40
N THR A 429 -25.23 -11.35 -21.40
CA THR A 429 -26.60 -11.58 -21.87
C THR A 429 -27.04 -12.99 -21.53
N MET A 430 -28.16 -13.11 -20.83
CA MET A 430 -28.78 -14.39 -20.50
C MET A 430 -29.26 -15.09 -21.78
N PRO A 431 -28.94 -16.38 -22.00
CA PRO A 431 -29.45 -17.14 -23.14
C PRO A 431 -30.98 -17.23 -23.09
N LYS A 432 -31.59 -17.50 -24.25
CA LYS A 432 -33.04 -17.67 -24.37
C LYS A 432 -33.53 -18.99 -23.76
N GLU A 433 -32.67 -19.99 -23.73
CA GLU A 433 -32.93 -21.34 -23.22
C GLU A 433 -31.74 -21.83 -22.39
N GLY A 434 -32.02 -22.59 -21.34
CA GLY A 434 -30.98 -23.12 -20.44
C GLY A 434 -30.46 -22.10 -19.45
N ASP A 435 -29.42 -22.51 -18.73
CA ASP A 435 -28.71 -21.71 -17.73
C ASP A 435 -27.47 -21.08 -18.37
N LEU A 436 -26.99 -19.99 -17.77
CA LEU A 436 -25.67 -19.42 -18.05
C LEU A 436 -24.77 -19.63 -16.84
N VAL A 437 -23.60 -20.23 -17.06
CA VAL A 437 -22.65 -20.56 -16.01
C VAL A 437 -21.41 -19.69 -16.15
N LEU A 438 -21.00 -19.04 -15.05
CA LEU A 438 -19.67 -18.44 -14.91
C LEU A 438 -18.77 -19.46 -14.21
N GLU A 439 -17.64 -19.80 -14.82
CA GLU A 439 -16.76 -20.85 -14.34
C GLU A 439 -15.27 -20.55 -14.57
N PHE A 440 -14.43 -21.30 -13.88
CA PHE A 440 -13.03 -21.49 -14.21
C PHE A 440 -12.89 -22.68 -15.17
N PRO A 441 -12.56 -22.42 -16.45
CA PRO A 441 -12.42 -23.47 -17.44
C PRO A 441 -11.10 -24.22 -17.26
N PRO A 442 -10.97 -25.46 -17.76
CA PRO A 442 -9.65 -26.07 -17.91
C PRO A 442 -8.75 -25.22 -18.80
N ASP A 443 -7.50 -25.03 -18.40
CA ASP A 443 -6.47 -24.40 -19.21
C ASP A 443 -6.03 -25.38 -20.32
N PRO A 444 -6.19 -25.01 -21.61
CA PRO A 444 -5.85 -25.89 -22.73
C PRO A 444 -4.35 -26.22 -22.82
N ASP A 445 -3.49 -25.39 -22.24
CA ASP A 445 -2.03 -25.55 -22.27
C ASP A 445 -1.48 -26.27 -21.03
N ALA A 446 -2.35 -26.61 -20.08
CA ALA A 446 -1.95 -27.25 -18.83
C ALA A 446 -1.38 -28.66 -19.05
N LYS A 447 -0.31 -28.99 -18.32
CA LYS A 447 0.43 -30.26 -18.43
C LYS A 447 0.27 -31.10 -17.18
N PRO A 448 0.29 -32.45 -17.28
CA PRO A 448 0.15 -33.29 -16.10
C PRO A 448 1.17 -32.94 -15.03
N LEU A 449 0.69 -32.72 -13.81
CA LEU A 449 1.55 -32.38 -12.69
C LEU A 449 1.77 -33.60 -11.81
N VAL A 450 3.04 -33.94 -11.55
CA VAL A 450 3.44 -35.11 -10.77
C VAL A 450 4.50 -34.70 -9.76
N ASN A 451 4.15 -34.79 -8.47
CA ASN A 451 5.00 -34.35 -7.36
C ASN A 451 5.17 -35.46 -6.33
N PRO A 452 6.30 -35.49 -5.58
CA PRO A 452 6.33 -36.18 -4.30
C PRO A 452 5.19 -35.64 -3.42
N GLY A 453 4.45 -36.54 -2.77
CA GLY A 453 3.29 -36.19 -1.95
C GLY A 453 3.30 -36.91 -0.61
N VAL A 454 2.52 -36.37 0.31
CA VAL A 454 2.21 -37.01 1.59
C VAL A 454 0.68 -37.07 1.78
N LEU A 455 0.22 -38.23 2.25
CA LEU A 455 -1.18 -38.48 2.60
C LEU A 455 -1.29 -38.60 4.13
N TYR A 456 -2.02 -37.69 4.76
CA TYR A 456 -2.39 -37.75 6.18
C TYR A 456 -3.75 -38.43 6.35
N THR A 457 -3.92 -39.27 7.37
CA THR A 457 -5.23 -39.90 7.67
C THR A 457 -5.61 -39.71 9.14
N ASN A 458 -6.64 -38.91 9.41
CA ASN A 458 -7.06 -38.59 10.77
C ASN A 458 -7.39 -39.85 11.59
N ASN A 459 -6.77 -39.99 12.77
CA ASN A 459 -7.04 -41.08 13.73
C ASN A 459 -7.77 -40.61 15.01
N GLY A 460 -8.29 -39.38 15.02
CA GLY A 460 -8.92 -38.73 16.18
C GLY A 460 -7.93 -38.03 17.11
N THR A 461 -6.67 -37.86 16.69
CA THR A 461 -5.62 -37.23 17.51
C THR A 461 -4.73 -36.32 16.66
N LYS A 462 -3.95 -35.45 17.33
CA LYS A 462 -2.95 -34.59 16.68
C LYS A 462 -1.78 -35.40 16.09
N ASN A 463 -1.53 -36.61 16.58
CA ASN A 463 -0.51 -37.52 16.05
C ASN A 463 -1.11 -38.35 14.92
N THR A 464 -1.38 -37.69 13.78
CA THR A 464 -2.05 -38.31 12.65
C THR A 464 -1.03 -39.05 11.76
N PRO A 465 -1.27 -40.35 11.46
CA PRO A 465 -0.40 -41.12 10.59
C PRO A 465 -0.35 -40.54 9.18
N ALA A 466 0.81 -40.68 8.54
CA ALA A 466 1.08 -40.20 7.20
C ALA A 466 1.83 -41.22 6.34
N VAL A 467 1.65 -41.15 5.02
CA VAL A 467 2.30 -42.03 4.04
C VAL A 467 2.92 -41.18 2.93
N LEU A 468 4.17 -41.46 2.56
CA LEU A 468 4.82 -40.84 1.40
C LEU A 468 4.46 -41.59 0.11
N GLY A 469 4.33 -40.83 -0.97
CA GLY A 469 4.01 -41.38 -2.29
C GLY A 469 4.15 -40.32 -3.38
N THR A 470 3.42 -40.55 -4.47
CA THR A 470 3.37 -39.65 -5.62
C THR A 470 1.97 -39.03 -5.69
N LEU A 471 1.92 -37.71 -5.70
CA LEU A 471 0.72 -36.90 -5.94
C LEU A 471 0.63 -36.56 -7.43
N THR A 472 -0.55 -36.72 -8.03
CA THR A 472 -0.79 -36.37 -9.43
C THR A 472 -2.05 -35.52 -9.59
N VAL A 473 -1.95 -34.46 -10.39
CA VAL A 473 -3.08 -33.62 -10.82
C VAL A 473 -3.28 -33.75 -12.32
N ASP A 474 -4.48 -34.16 -12.72
CA ASP A 474 -4.84 -34.23 -14.14
C ASP A 474 -5.07 -32.82 -14.70
N PRO A 475 -4.55 -32.50 -15.90
CA PRO A 475 -4.73 -31.18 -16.53
C PRO A 475 -6.15 -30.69 -16.65
N LYS A 476 -7.14 -31.58 -16.79
CA LYS A 476 -8.56 -31.18 -16.87
C LYS A 476 -9.05 -30.43 -15.61
N TYR A 477 -8.34 -30.55 -14.50
CA TYR A 477 -8.67 -29.91 -13.23
C TYR A 477 -7.90 -28.62 -12.98
N MET A 478 -7.03 -28.19 -13.90
CA MET A 478 -6.21 -26.99 -13.74
C MET A 478 -6.77 -25.88 -14.63
N ALA A 479 -7.19 -24.77 -14.03
CA ALA A 479 -7.69 -23.58 -14.74
C ALA A 479 -6.61 -22.53 -14.99
N PHE A 480 -5.53 -22.61 -14.22
CA PHE A 480 -4.35 -21.79 -14.37
C PHE A 480 -3.18 -22.52 -13.73
N ALA A 481 -2.02 -22.46 -14.37
CA ALA A 481 -0.76 -22.90 -13.81
C ALA A 481 0.34 -21.94 -14.22
N ASP A 482 1.13 -21.47 -13.25
CA ASP A 482 2.42 -20.85 -13.50
C ASP A 482 3.52 -21.63 -12.79
N GLY A 483 4.77 -21.17 -12.94
CA GLY A 483 5.96 -21.88 -12.44
C GLY A 483 5.87 -22.35 -10.98
N PHE A 484 5.01 -21.74 -10.15
CA PHE A 484 4.87 -22.08 -8.74
C PHE A 484 3.45 -22.46 -8.29
N PHE A 485 2.36 -21.81 -8.76
CA PHE A 485 0.98 -22.12 -8.29
C PHE A 485 0.08 -22.70 -9.37
N VAL A 486 -0.82 -23.59 -8.92
CA VAL A 486 -1.87 -24.17 -9.75
C VAL A 486 -3.24 -23.95 -9.10
N PHE A 487 -4.21 -23.46 -9.88
CA PHE A 487 -5.58 -23.19 -9.45
C PHE A 487 -6.59 -24.13 -10.14
N PRO A 488 -7.66 -24.55 -9.44
CA PRO A 488 -8.55 -25.60 -9.91
C PRO A 488 -9.62 -25.08 -10.88
N THR A 489 -10.21 -26.00 -11.64
CA THR A 489 -11.49 -25.75 -12.33
C THR A 489 -12.67 -25.77 -11.34
N GLN A 490 -13.61 -24.85 -11.51
CA GLN A 490 -14.78 -24.71 -10.64
C GLN A 490 -15.89 -23.88 -11.30
N THR A 491 -17.16 -24.23 -11.07
CA THR A 491 -18.26 -23.27 -11.26
C THR A 491 -18.21 -22.19 -10.18
N LEU A 492 -18.47 -20.93 -10.55
CA LEU A 492 -18.55 -19.79 -9.63
C LEU A 492 -19.98 -19.31 -9.40
N ILE A 493 -20.77 -19.15 -10.46
CA ILE A 493 -22.16 -18.68 -10.42
C ILE A 493 -22.96 -19.46 -11.44
N ARG A 494 -24.22 -19.75 -11.11
CA ARG A 494 -25.21 -20.26 -12.07
C ARG A 494 -26.34 -19.26 -12.21
N ALA A 495 -26.47 -18.65 -13.38
CA ALA A 495 -27.62 -17.83 -13.72
C ALA A 495 -28.73 -18.70 -14.32
N THR A 496 -29.92 -18.67 -13.73
CA THR A 496 -31.08 -19.48 -14.14
C THR A 496 -32.21 -18.61 -14.67
N PRO A 497 -33.05 -19.13 -15.60
CA PRO A 497 -34.18 -18.39 -16.16
C PRO A 497 -35.19 -17.92 -15.11
N ASP A 498 -35.38 -16.61 -14.99
CA ASP A 498 -36.57 -16.05 -14.33
C ASP A 498 -37.78 -16.14 -15.26
N THR A 499 -38.76 -16.97 -14.88
CA THR A 499 -39.98 -17.21 -15.66
C THR A 499 -41.05 -16.14 -15.47
N SER A 500 -40.76 -15.07 -14.72
CA SER A 500 -41.68 -13.95 -14.49
C SER A 500 -41.94 -13.09 -15.75
N GLY A 501 -41.08 -13.18 -16.78
CA GLY A 501 -41.23 -12.46 -18.05
C GLY A 501 -40.04 -12.62 -18.99
N ALA A 502 -40.07 -11.93 -20.14
CA ALA A 502 -38.94 -11.86 -21.06
C ALA A 502 -37.98 -10.72 -20.68
N GLY A 503 -36.68 -10.94 -20.90
CA GLY A 503 -35.63 -9.95 -20.74
C GLY A 503 -35.46 -9.06 -21.96
N GLU A 504 -34.81 -7.92 -21.78
CA GLU A 504 -34.41 -7.03 -22.87
C GLU A 504 -32.92 -7.23 -23.20
N SER A 505 -32.64 -7.55 -24.46
CA SER A 505 -31.27 -7.69 -24.95
C SER A 505 -30.74 -6.34 -25.41
N THR A 506 -29.63 -5.91 -24.83
CA THR A 506 -28.84 -4.77 -25.33
C THR A 506 -27.52 -5.27 -25.87
N ALA A 507 -27.20 -4.92 -27.11
CA ALA A 507 -25.94 -5.31 -27.72
C ALA A 507 -24.77 -4.44 -27.22
N PHE A 508 -23.64 -5.10 -26.95
CA PHE A 508 -22.34 -4.48 -26.68
C PHE A 508 -21.33 -5.06 -27.66
N GLU A 509 -21.24 -4.44 -28.84
CA GLU A 509 -20.42 -4.91 -29.95
C GLU A 509 -18.99 -4.32 -29.90
N PRO A 510 -17.95 -5.06 -30.29
CA PRO A 510 -16.56 -4.56 -30.23
C PRO A 510 -16.39 -3.26 -31.00
N GLY A 511 -15.73 -2.28 -30.38
CA GLY A 511 -15.51 -0.95 -30.96
C GLY A 511 -16.72 -0.02 -30.91
N GLN A 512 -17.86 -0.46 -30.36
CA GLN A 512 -18.99 0.42 -30.07
C GLN A 512 -18.58 1.46 -29.03
N ASN A 513 -18.81 2.74 -29.33
CA ASN A 513 -18.58 3.83 -28.38
C ASN A 513 -19.49 3.68 -27.16
N LEU A 514 -18.90 3.94 -25.99
CA LEU A 514 -19.57 3.82 -24.69
C LEU A 514 -20.00 5.17 -24.11
N ASP A 515 -19.44 6.27 -24.60
CA ASP A 515 -19.77 7.66 -24.22
C ASP A 515 -19.73 7.93 -22.70
N ALA A 516 -18.96 7.14 -21.94
CA ALA A 516 -18.66 7.41 -20.53
C ALA A 516 -17.49 8.37 -20.37
N TYR A 517 -17.45 9.06 -19.24
CA TYR A 517 -16.27 9.80 -18.79
C TYR A 517 -15.20 8.82 -18.31
N THR A 518 -13.96 8.99 -18.77
CA THR A 518 -12.79 8.21 -18.35
C THR A 518 -11.64 9.15 -18.03
N SER A 519 -10.79 8.77 -17.07
CA SER A 519 -9.51 9.43 -16.78
C SER A 519 -8.46 9.15 -17.86
N PHE A 520 -8.74 8.23 -18.79
CA PHE A 520 -7.74 7.76 -19.73
C PHE A 520 -7.15 8.89 -20.59
N VAL A 521 -5.85 9.06 -20.43
CA VAL A 521 -5.01 9.90 -21.30
C VAL A 521 -4.20 8.99 -22.23
N ASP A 522 -4.25 9.26 -23.53
CA ASP A 522 -3.40 8.54 -24.51
C ASP A 522 -1.95 8.99 -24.39
N THR A 523 -1.24 8.43 -23.42
CA THR A 523 0.19 8.70 -23.20
C THR A 523 1.06 8.20 -24.36
N SER A 524 0.56 7.32 -25.23
CA SER A 524 1.34 6.72 -26.33
C SER A 524 1.88 7.77 -27.33
N VAL A 525 1.17 8.89 -27.48
CA VAL A 525 1.57 10.02 -28.33
C VAL A 525 2.42 11.06 -27.61
N MET A 526 2.59 10.94 -26.29
CA MET A 526 3.39 11.83 -25.46
C MET A 526 4.88 11.45 -25.49
N THR A 527 5.75 12.42 -25.21
CA THR A 527 7.20 12.17 -25.10
C THR A 527 7.56 11.93 -23.64
N PRO A 528 8.08 10.75 -23.25
CA PRO A 528 8.47 10.50 -21.88
C PRO A 528 9.69 11.36 -21.50
N ALA A 529 9.59 12.04 -20.36
CA ALA A 529 10.68 12.80 -19.75
C ALA A 529 11.79 11.87 -19.23
N VAL A 530 11.40 10.69 -18.71
CA VAL A 530 12.32 9.67 -18.21
C VAL A 530 11.89 8.30 -18.72
N LYS A 531 12.87 7.44 -19.00
CA LYS A 531 12.66 6.01 -19.23
C LYS A 531 13.35 5.19 -18.15
N ARG A 532 12.67 4.20 -17.57
CA ARG A 532 13.19 3.34 -16.51
C ARG A 532 13.13 1.88 -16.91
N THR A 533 14.09 1.10 -16.43
CA THR A 533 14.06 -0.36 -16.47
C THR A 533 14.14 -0.88 -15.04
N MET A 534 13.22 -1.76 -14.69
CA MET A 534 13.21 -2.49 -13.43
C MET A 534 13.25 -3.97 -13.74
N THR A 535 13.97 -4.75 -12.95
CA THR A 535 14.07 -6.20 -13.12
C THR A 535 13.56 -6.87 -11.86
N ILE A 536 12.60 -7.77 -12.01
CA ILE A 536 12.09 -8.62 -10.94
C ILE A 536 13.01 -9.84 -10.82
N THR A 537 13.59 -10.03 -9.63
CA THR A 537 14.26 -11.27 -9.23
C THR A 537 13.90 -11.63 -7.78
N ASP A 538 14.44 -12.75 -7.32
CA ASP A 538 14.35 -13.22 -5.95
C ASP A 538 15.72 -13.66 -5.43
N THR A 539 15.85 -13.71 -4.11
CA THR A 539 17.01 -14.30 -3.44
C THR A 539 16.59 -15.07 -2.20
N ILE A 540 17.31 -16.16 -1.90
CA ILE A 540 17.09 -16.96 -0.70
C ILE A 540 18.08 -16.50 0.39
N GLY A 541 17.54 -16.10 1.54
CA GLY A 541 18.28 -15.67 2.72
C GLY A 541 18.88 -14.28 2.63
N GLY A 542 19.06 -13.71 1.42
CA GLY A 542 19.49 -12.33 1.25
C GLY A 542 20.83 -11.96 1.91
N ASN A 543 21.62 -12.98 2.29
CA ASN A 543 22.76 -12.90 3.21
C ASN A 543 22.46 -12.46 4.66
N ILE A 544 21.22 -12.13 5.02
CA ILE A 544 20.79 -11.70 6.37
C ILE A 544 20.12 -12.83 7.16
N ALA A 545 19.47 -13.76 6.47
CA ALA A 545 18.70 -14.85 7.04
C ALA A 545 19.32 -16.22 6.72
N SER A 546 18.86 -17.25 7.42
CA SER A 546 19.23 -18.64 7.18
C SER A 546 18.63 -19.13 5.86
N ASN A 547 19.45 -19.63 4.93
CA ASN A 547 18.97 -20.23 3.67
C ASN A 547 18.13 -21.51 3.88
N ASN A 548 18.11 -22.02 5.11
CA ASN A 548 17.29 -23.15 5.53
C ASN A 548 15.91 -22.71 6.04
N ASP A 549 15.70 -21.42 6.31
CA ASP A 549 14.40 -20.90 6.69
C ASP A 549 13.51 -20.85 5.44
N PRO A 550 12.38 -21.57 5.43
CA PRO A 550 11.52 -21.61 4.26
C PRO A 550 10.78 -20.30 3.98
N LYS A 551 10.76 -19.36 4.94
CA LYS A 551 10.23 -18.00 4.76
C LYS A 551 11.23 -17.05 4.10
N ALA A 552 12.51 -17.43 4.02
CA ALA A 552 13.58 -16.52 3.64
C ALA A 552 13.70 -16.34 2.12
N VAL A 553 12.60 -16.07 1.42
CA VAL A 553 12.62 -15.53 0.05
C VAL A 553 12.47 -14.03 0.16
N ILE A 554 13.35 -13.29 -0.52
CA ILE A 554 13.17 -11.86 -0.74
C ILE A 554 12.97 -11.68 -2.23
N TYR A 555 11.78 -11.25 -2.62
CA TYR A 555 11.52 -10.77 -3.97
C TYR A 555 11.96 -9.31 -4.05
N GLN A 556 12.46 -8.90 -5.21
CA GLN A 556 13.08 -7.59 -5.35
C GLN A 556 12.92 -7.02 -6.74
N PHE A 557 12.79 -5.69 -6.78
CA PHE A 557 13.31 -4.93 -7.90
C PHE A 557 14.80 -4.78 -7.69
N GLU A 558 15.61 -5.40 -8.55
CA GLU A 558 17.03 -5.56 -8.29
C GLU A 558 17.77 -4.27 -7.86
N PRO A 559 18.75 -4.39 -6.95
CA PRO A 559 19.31 -5.61 -6.34
C PRO A 559 18.87 -5.87 -4.89
N ALA A 560 17.83 -5.18 -4.39
CA ALA A 560 17.42 -5.27 -2.99
C ALA A 560 15.89 -5.21 -2.85
N GLY A 561 15.36 -5.93 -1.86
CA GLY A 561 13.95 -5.85 -1.48
C GLY A 561 13.61 -4.50 -0.83
N PHE A 562 12.32 -4.18 -0.83
CA PHE A 562 11.78 -3.03 -0.08
C PHE A 562 12.17 -3.09 1.41
N PRO A 563 12.51 -1.97 2.07
CA PRO A 563 12.57 -0.59 1.56
C PRO A 563 13.93 -0.18 0.98
N ASN A 564 14.91 -1.10 0.93
CA ASN A 564 16.24 -0.79 0.40
C ASN A 564 16.27 -0.70 -1.14
N VAL A 565 15.15 -0.93 -1.83
CA VAL A 565 15.00 -0.72 -3.27
C VAL A 565 15.22 0.75 -3.68
N SER A 566 15.65 1.01 -4.94
CA SER A 566 15.90 2.39 -5.40
C SER A 566 14.61 3.21 -5.37
N LEU A 567 14.73 4.48 -4.99
CA LEU A 567 13.64 5.44 -5.10
C LEU A 567 13.27 5.67 -6.58
N ILE A 568 11.98 5.65 -6.87
CA ILE A 568 11.41 6.14 -8.12
C ILE A 568 10.87 7.54 -7.84
N GLN A 569 11.32 8.56 -8.58
CA GLN A 569 11.00 9.95 -8.26
C GLN A 569 10.58 10.74 -9.51
N PRO A 570 9.33 10.57 -9.99
CA PRO A 570 8.81 11.35 -11.11
C PRO A 570 8.50 12.80 -10.70
N ARG A 571 8.40 13.69 -11.69
CA ARG A 571 7.90 15.06 -11.48
C ARG A 571 6.39 15.11 -11.77
N LEU A 572 5.67 15.90 -11.01
CA LEU A 572 4.31 16.29 -11.35
C LEU A 572 4.29 16.95 -12.75
N ASN A 573 3.21 16.74 -13.50
CA ASN A 573 3.01 17.13 -14.89
C ASN A 573 4.06 16.57 -15.87
N SER A 574 4.68 15.43 -15.53
CA SER A 574 5.60 14.72 -16.43
C SER A 574 5.07 13.34 -16.80
N VAL A 575 5.62 12.81 -17.90
CA VAL A 575 5.32 11.46 -18.39
C VAL A 575 6.57 10.63 -18.29
N GLU A 576 6.46 9.40 -17.78
CA GLU A 576 7.56 8.44 -17.78
C GLU A 576 7.16 7.11 -18.44
N GLU A 577 8.14 6.42 -19.03
CA GLU A 577 7.96 5.09 -19.61
C GLU A 577 8.82 4.06 -18.85
N TRP A 578 8.18 3.05 -18.28
CA TRP A 578 8.86 2.03 -17.48
C TRP A 578 8.77 0.67 -18.18
N THR A 579 9.89 -0.05 -18.21
CA THR A 579 9.94 -1.45 -18.62
C THR A 579 10.26 -2.32 -17.42
N ILE A 580 9.34 -3.20 -17.05
CA ILE A 580 9.52 -4.20 -16.01
C ILE A 580 9.87 -5.52 -16.70
N ILE A 581 11.06 -6.05 -16.40
CA ILE A 581 11.55 -7.33 -16.92
C ILE A 581 11.38 -8.38 -15.83
N ASN A 582 10.77 -9.50 -16.16
CA ASN A 582 10.65 -10.62 -15.25
C ASN A 582 11.77 -11.65 -15.46
N GLN A 583 12.53 -11.91 -14.41
CA GLN A 583 13.52 -12.99 -14.33
C GLN A 583 13.24 -13.99 -13.20
N ASN A 584 12.11 -13.84 -12.51
CA ASN A 584 11.58 -14.80 -11.53
C ASN A 584 10.59 -15.77 -12.22
N ASN A 585 10.36 -16.95 -11.66
CA ASN A 585 9.53 -18.02 -12.26
C ASN A 585 8.02 -17.83 -12.19
N ASP A 586 7.57 -16.77 -11.53
CA ASP A 586 6.16 -16.47 -11.32
C ASP A 586 5.65 -15.42 -12.30
N ALA A 587 4.33 -15.34 -12.46
CA ALA A 587 3.69 -14.17 -13.05
C ALA A 587 3.38 -13.13 -11.95
N HIS A 588 3.62 -11.85 -12.22
CA HIS A 588 3.48 -10.77 -11.24
C HIS A 588 2.41 -9.77 -11.69
N PRO A 589 1.22 -9.75 -11.07
CA PRO A 589 0.29 -8.64 -11.27
C PRO A 589 0.92 -7.42 -10.61
N MET A 590 1.21 -6.37 -11.37
CA MET A 590 1.87 -5.17 -10.88
C MET A 590 0.84 -4.07 -10.71
N HIS A 591 0.70 -3.59 -9.47
CA HIS A 591 -0.19 -2.52 -9.08
C HIS A 591 0.60 -1.25 -8.76
N ILE A 592 0.11 -0.10 -9.21
CA ILE A 592 0.64 1.24 -8.88
C ILE A 592 -0.46 2.03 -8.19
N HIS A 593 -0.14 2.66 -7.06
CA HIS A 593 -1.10 3.52 -6.36
C HIS A 593 -1.25 4.87 -7.06
N VAL A 594 -2.35 5.56 -6.77
CA VAL A 594 -2.69 6.93 -7.20
C VAL A 594 -2.92 7.08 -8.70
N ASN A 595 -1.93 6.80 -9.55
CA ASN A 595 -1.99 7.13 -10.97
C ASN A 595 -2.33 5.90 -11.83
N ASP A 596 -3.18 6.08 -12.84
CA ASP A 596 -3.35 5.11 -13.93
C ASP A 596 -2.13 5.09 -14.86
N PHE A 597 -1.91 3.99 -15.56
CA PHE A 597 -0.92 3.88 -16.62
C PHE A 597 -1.52 3.25 -17.89
N GLN A 598 -0.90 3.54 -19.02
CA GLN A 598 -1.20 2.91 -20.30
C GLN A 598 -0.17 1.82 -20.61
N VAL A 599 -0.66 0.63 -20.98
CA VAL A 599 0.22 -0.46 -21.43
C VAL A 599 0.69 -0.19 -22.85
N MET A 600 2.00 -0.12 -23.04
CA MET A 600 2.64 0.10 -24.33
C MET A 600 2.91 -1.22 -25.07
N ALA A 601 3.32 -2.25 -24.33
CA ALA A 601 3.48 -3.61 -24.83
C ALA A 601 3.63 -4.59 -23.66
N ILE A 602 3.14 -5.81 -23.83
CA ILE A 602 3.51 -6.98 -23.03
C ILE A 602 4.22 -7.95 -23.95
N ASP A 603 5.44 -8.34 -23.62
CA ASP A 603 6.19 -9.40 -24.30
C ASP A 603 6.04 -10.68 -23.47
N ASP A 604 5.01 -11.47 -23.79
CA ASP A 604 4.71 -12.74 -23.15
C ASP A 604 5.33 -13.87 -23.98
N PRO A 605 6.32 -14.62 -23.47
CA PRO A 605 6.97 -15.69 -24.22
C PRO A 605 6.06 -16.91 -24.46
N HIS A 606 4.93 -17.01 -23.76
CA HIS A 606 3.92 -18.06 -23.93
C HIS A 606 2.80 -17.65 -24.90
N ARG A 607 2.41 -16.37 -24.90
CA ARG A 607 1.23 -15.88 -25.65
C ARG A 607 1.53 -14.90 -26.79
N GLY A 608 2.78 -14.46 -26.89
CA GLY A 608 3.25 -13.48 -27.87
C GLY A 608 3.14 -12.04 -27.38
N LYS A 609 3.58 -11.12 -28.24
CA LYS A 609 3.68 -9.70 -27.93
C LYS A 609 2.39 -8.92 -28.24
N THR A 610 1.95 -8.08 -27.32
CA THR A 610 0.81 -7.17 -27.52
C THR A 610 1.21 -5.87 -28.21
N GLY A 611 0.22 -5.14 -28.73
CA GLY A 611 0.36 -3.73 -29.08
C GLY A 611 0.07 -2.80 -27.90
N VAL A 612 0.00 -1.50 -28.20
CA VAL A 612 -0.45 -0.45 -27.28
C VAL A 612 -1.92 -0.66 -26.94
N GLN A 613 -2.27 -0.61 -25.65
CA GLN A 613 -3.64 -0.70 -25.17
C GLN A 613 -4.24 0.72 -25.05
N PRO A 614 -5.41 1.01 -25.65
CA PRO A 614 -6.02 2.35 -25.65
C PRO A 614 -6.92 2.63 -24.43
N TRP A 615 -6.48 2.24 -23.23
CA TRP A 615 -7.17 2.48 -21.96
C TRP A 615 -6.16 2.55 -20.80
N GLY A 616 -6.57 3.15 -19.67
CA GLY A 616 -5.78 3.29 -18.45
C GLY A 616 -6.06 2.16 -17.47
N LEU A 617 -5.03 1.70 -16.77
CA LEU A 617 -5.07 0.61 -15.79
C LEU A 617 -4.30 1.01 -14.52
N ASP A 618 -4.67 0.42 -13.39
CA ASP A 618 -3.86 0.49 -12.16
C ASP A 618 -3.16 -0.83 -11.82
N ASN A 619 -3.55 -1.94 -12.48
CA ASN A 619 -3.03 -3.28 -12.23
C ASN A 619 -2.86 -4.05 -13.54
N VAL A 620 -1.67 -4.61 -13.77
CA VAL A 620 -1.38 -5.36 -15.01
C VAL A 620 -0.39 -6.49 -14.78
N ASN A 621 -0.59 -7.62 -15.45
CA ASN A 621 0.32 -8.76 -15.32
C ASN A 621 1.65 -8.55 -16.06
N VAL A 622 2.76 -8.79 -15.36
CA VAL A 622 4.07 -9.10 -15.93
C VAL A 622 4.15 -10.64 -16.03
N PRO A 623 4.13 -11.22 -17.25
CA PRO A 623 4.05 -12.67 -17.43
C PRO A 623 5.25 -13.42 -16.84
N ALA A 624 5.09 -14.72 -16.62
CA ALA A 624 6.20 -15.61 -16.27
C ALA A 624 7.15 -15.78 -17.48
N PRO A 625 8.47 -15.87 -17.27
CA PRO A 625 9.43 -16.16 -18.32
C PRO A 625 9.54 -17.67 -18.59
N ILE A 626 10.20 -18.05 -19.69
CA ILE A 626 10.52 -19.45 -19.98
C ILE A 626 11.87 -19.80 -19.34
N PHE A 627 11.89 -20.89 -18.56
CA PHE A 627 13.10 -21.48 -17.99
C PHE A 627 13.57 -22.68 -18.81
N ASN A 628 14.89 -22.87 -18.85
CA ASN A 628 15.49 -24.13 -19.29
C ASN A 628 15.53 -25.17 -18.16
N ASP A 629 15.94 -26.40 -18.47
CA ASP A 629 16.03 -27.51 -17.52
C ASP A 629 16.94 -27.23 -16.30
N MET A 630 17.84 -26.25 -16.40
CA MET A 630 18.72 -25.85 -15.29
C MET A 630 18.07 -24.84 -14.33
N HIS A 631 16.82 -24.44 -14.59
CA HIS A 631 16.12 -23.32 -13.94
C HIS A 631 16.85 -21.99 -14.15
N VAL A 632 17.30 -21.76 -15.38
CA VAL A 632 17.79 -20.44 -15.83
C VAL A 632 16.81 -19.91 -16.87
N VAL A 633 16.47 -18.62 -16.75
CA VAL A 633 15.64 -17.91 -17.73
C VAL A 633 16.27 -18.02 -19.13
N SER A 634 15.60 -18.72 -20.03
CA SER A 634 15.99 -18.80 -21.45
C SER A 634 15.34 -17.70 -22.28
N THR A 635 14.12 -17.29 -21.92
CA THR A 635 13.40 -16.21 -22.59
C THR A 635 12.71 -15.36 -21.52
N PRO A 636 13.14 -14.10 -21.29
CA PRO A 636 12.50 -13.22 -20.33
C PRO A 636 11.12 -12.79 -20.82
N ALA A 637 10.24 -12.44 -19.89
CA ALA A 637 9.00 -11.74 -20.16
C ALA A 637 9.16 -10.26 -19.78
N SER A 638 8.36 -9.38 -20.37
CA SER A 638 8.37 -7.97 -19.97
C SER A 638 7.04 -7.25 -20.16
N LEU A 639 6.87 -6.18 -19.39
CA LEU A 639 5.81 -5.19 -19.52
C LEU A 639 6.48 -3.84 -19.77
N THR A 640 6.04 -3.13 -20.80
CA THR A 640 6.33 -1.70 -20.96
C THR A 640 5.05 -0.91 -20.75
N MET A 641 5.08 0.05 -19.85
CA MET A 641 3.98 0.93 -19.50
C MET A 641 4.42 2.39 -19.51
N ARG A 642 3.46 3.30 -19.68
CA ARG A 642 3.69 4.74 -19.66
C ARG A 642 2.62 5.41 -18.80
N GLN A 643 3.05 6.36 -17.98
CA GLN A 643 2.22 7.01 -16.97
C GLN A 643 2.47 8.51 -17.01
N GLU A 644 1.39 9.28 -16.85
CA GLU A 644 1.42 10.71 -16.55
C GLU A 644 1.20 10.89 -15.05
N PHE A 645 1.97 11.78 -14.42
CA PHE A 645 1.85 12.09 -12.99
C PHE A 645 1.22 13.48 -12.85
N SER A 646 -0.10 13.60 -12.80
CA SER A 646 -0.79 14.89 -12.91
C SER A 646 -1.58 15.30 -11.65
N GLU A 647 -1.72 14.42 -10.67
CA GLU A 647 -2.73 14.60 -9.62
C GLU A 647 -2.18 14.94 -8.25
N PHE A 648 -1.25 14.15 -7.69
CA PHE A 648 -0.76 14.32 -6.33
C PHE A 648 0.75 14.20 -6.23
N ALA A 649 1.35 15.10 -5.43
CA ALA A 649 2.71 14.93 -4.91
C ALA A 649 2.71 14.00 -3.68
N GLY A 650 3.90 13.53 -3.29
CA GLY A 650 4.10 12.70 -2.09
C GLY A 650 4.53 11.27 -2.40
N THR A 651 4.61 10.45 -1.36
CA THR A 651 5.21 9.10 -1.43
C THR A 651 4.16 7.99 -1.36
N TYR A 652 4.15 7.12 -2.35
CA TYR A 652 3.34 5.89 -2.41
C TYR A 652 4.17 4.73 -2.98
N VAL A 653 3.52 3.63 -3.37
CA VAL A 653 4.22 2.42 -3.82
C VAL A 653 3.75 1.88 -5.17
N ILE A 654 4.67 1.17 -5.83
CA ILE A 654 4.38 0.13 -6.83
C ILE A 654 4.71 -1.21 -6.20
N HIS A 655 3.88 -2.23 -6.40
CA HIS A 655 4.13 -3.56 -5.85
C HIS A 655 3.48 -4.67 -6.65
N CYS A 656 3.93 -5.90 -6.41
CA CYS A 656 3.27 -7.09 -6.92
C CYS A 656 2.01 -7.39 -6.09
N HIS A 657 0.86 -7.51 -6.74
CA HIS A 657 -0.41 -7.85 -6.13
C HIS A 657 -0.60 -9.36 -5.86
N ARG A 658 0.48 -10.15 -5.98
CA ARG A 658 0.62 -11.35 -5.18
C ARG A 658 1.15 -10.90 -3.83
N LEU A 659 0.27 -10.80 -2.85
CA LEU A 659 0.55 -10.10 -1.60
C LEU A 659 1.69 -10.74 -0.80
N ASN A 660 1.93 -12.04 -0.97
CA ASN A 660 3.10 -12.72 -0.40
C ASN A 660 4.43 -12.28 -1.06
N HIS A 661 4.41 -11.81 -2.31
CA HIS A 661 5.59 -11.22 -2.97
C HIS A 661 5.80 -9.77 -2.52
N GLU A 662 4.71 -9.00 -2.37
CA GLU A 662 4.74 -7.66 -1.75
C GLU A 662 5.34 -7.73 -0.33
N ASP A 663 4.79 -8.60 0.53
CA ASP A 663 5.24 -8.79 1.92
C ASP A 663 6.70 -9.24 2.01
N ASN A 664 7.21 -9.93 0.98
CA ASN A 664 8.59 -10.38 0.87
C ASN A 664 9.48 -9.47 0.01
N GLY A 665 9.04 -8.23 -0.26
CA GLY A 665 9.91 -7.16 -0.75
C GLY A 665 9.75 -6.74 -2.21
N LEU A 666 8.82 -7.34 -2.97
CA LEU A 666 8.52 -6.93 -4.35
C LEU A 666 7.64 -5.67 -4.39
N MET A 667 8.17 -4.61 -3.80
CA MET A 667 7.57 -3.30 -3.65
C MET A 667 8.65 -2.23 -3.85
N ALA A 668 8.28 -1.04 -4.30
CA ALA A 668 9.18 0.12 -4.37
C ALA A 668 8.43 1.41 -4.08
N THR A 669 9.12 2.36 -3.44
CA THR A 669 8.59 3.70 -3.22
C THR A 669 8.65 4.55 -4.48
N ILE A 670 7.55 5.20 -4.78
CA ILE A 670 7.43 6.30 -5.73
C ILE A 670 7.21 7.58 -4.94
N ASN A 671 8.06 8.59 -5.15
CA ASN A 671 7.88 9.93 -4.58
C ASN A 671 7.65 10.92 -5.71
N VAL A 672 6.41 11.38 -5.91
CA VAL A 672 6.12 12.43 -6.90
C VAL A 672 6.54 13.77 -6.32
N ILE A 673 7.48 14.44 -6.98
CA ILE A 673 7.93 15.79 -6.60
C ILE A 673 7.19 16.87 -7.38
N PRO A 674 7.13 18.11 -6.89
CA PRO A 674 6.57 19.23 -7.64
C PRO A 674 7.19 19.37 -9.03
N GLU A 675 6.40 19.86 -10.00
CA GLU A 675 6.83 20.07 -11.39
C GLU A 675 8.16 20.85 -11.44
N VAL A 676 8.18 21.97 -10.73
CA VAL A 676 9.38 22.77 -10.48
C VAL A 676 9.83 22.56 -9.04
N SER A 677 10.90 21.79 -8.85
CA SER A 677 11.58 21.74 -7.55
C SER A 677 12.31 23.05 -7.33
N THR A 678 12.08 23.71 -6.20
CA THR A 678 12.69 25.00 -5.86
C THR A 678 13.51 24.91 -4.58
N TYR A 679 14.54 25.74 -4.48
CA TYR A 679 15.31 25.93 -3.24
C TYR A 679 15.63 27.41 -3.03
N ALA A 680 15.73 27.82 -1.78
CA ALA A 680 15.99 29.17 -1.33
C ALA A 680 17.47 29.36 -0.96
N VAL A 681 18.02 30.49 -1.39
CA VAL A 681 19.36 30.98 -1.03
C VAL A 681 19.20 32.34 -0.39
N ALA A 682 19.32 32.40 0.94
CA ALA A 682 19.21 33.65 1.67
C ALA A 682 20.52 34.45 1.62
N ASN A 683 20.38 35.73 1.32
CA ASN A 683 21.42 36.75 1.36
C ASN A 683 21.25 37.55 2.66
N PRO A 684 22.13 37.36 3.66
CA PRO A 684 22.16 38.21 4.84
C PRO A 684 22.23 39.69 4.48
N GLY A 685 21.51 40.49 5.24
CA GLY A 685 21.59 41.94 5.18
C GLY A 685 22.95 42.47 5.63
N SER A 686 23.12 43.78 5.47
CA SER A 686 24.32 44.52 5.89
C SER A 686 23.94 45.99 6.06
N ASP A 687 24.77 46.79 6.70
CA ASP A 687 24.53 48.23 6.94
C ASP A 687 23.90 48.95 5.72
N GLY A 688 22.65 49.39 5.88
CA GLY A 688 21.84 50.10 4.88
C GLY A 688 21.23 49.21 3.78
N LYS A 689 21.24 47.88 3.93
CA LYS A 689 20.74 46.89 2.96
C LYS A 689 20.00 45.75 3.66
N PRO A 690 18.70 45.57 3.42
CA PRO A 690 17.95 44.48 4.01
C PRO A 690 18.40 43.11 3.49
N ALA A 691 18.12 42.09 4.29
CA ALA A 691 18.22 40.71 3.87
C ALA A 691 17.30 40.42 2.67
N SER A 692 17.73 39.54 1.78
CA SER A 692 16.92 39.07 0.65
C SER A 692 17.03 37.56 0.50
N VAL A 693 16.09 36.96 -0.22
CA VAL A 693 16.07 35.52 -0.51
C VAL A 693 15.96 35.31 -2.01
N GLN A 694 16.91 34.58 -2.59
CA GLN A 694 16.83 34.14 -3.98
C GLN A 694 16.17 32.76 -4.02
N VAL A 695 14.98 32.67 -4.61
CA VAL A 695 14.37 31.39 -4.93
C VAL A 695 14.87 30.94 -6.29
N ARG A 696 15.37 29.70 -6.35
CA ARG A 696 16.00 29.12 -7.53
C ARG A 696 15.29 27.85 -7.93
N ASP A 697 15.23 27.61 -9.22
CA ASP A 697 14.87 26.30 -9.77
C ASP A 697 16.00 25.30 -9.48
N GLY A 698 15.61 24.10 -9.03
CA GLY A 698 16.50 23.00 -8.70
C GLY A 698 17.15 22.35 -9.92
N ASN A 699 16.58 22.56 -11.13
CA ASN A 699 17.03 21.98 -12.38
C ASN A 699 17.70 23.00 -13.33
N GLY A 700 18.90 23.44 -12.95
CA GLY A 700 19.68 24.42 -13.73
C GLY A 700 19.98 25.71 -12.97
N ASP A 701 19.50 25.82 -11.72
CA ASP A 701 19.91 26.83 -10.73
C ASP A 701 19.55 28.27 -11.11
N LYS A 702 18.58 28.44 -12.01
CA LYS A 702 18.10 29.77 -12.44
C LYS A 702 17.40 30.47 -11.27
N VAL A 703 17.72 31.74 -11.05
CA VAL A 703 16.96 32.59 -10.12
C VAL A 703 15.57 32.83 -10.71
N LEU A 704 14.55 32.37 -9.99
CA LEU A 704 13.14 32.59 -10.31
C LEU A 704 12.67 33.92 -9.74
N GLN A 705 13.03 34.20 -8.48
CA GLN A 705 12.67 35.43 -7.78
C GLN A 705 13.74 35.86 -6.78
N THR A 706 13.80 37.17 -6.48
CA THR A 706 14.48 37.69 -5.29
C THR A 706 13.47 38.43 -4.40
N VAL A 707 13.23 37.89 -3.21
CA VAL A 707 12.27 38.43 -2.23
C VAL A 707 13.01 39.24 -1.17
N VAL A 708 12.45 40.37 -0.74
CA VAL A 708 12.93 41.16 0.42
C VAL A 708 11.85 41.06 1.50
N PRO A 709 11.90 40.03 2.37
CA PRO A 709 10.79 39.67 3.25
C PRO A 709 10.57 40.68 4.39
N PHE A 710 11.66 41.33 4.81
CA PHE A 710 11.70 42.24 5.96
C PHE A 710 12.52 43.49 5.57
N PRO A 711 11.89 44.59 5.11
CA PRO A 711 12.57 45.75 4.53
C PRO A 711 13.59 46.46 5.44
N ASP A 712 13.43 46.35 6.75
CA ASP A 712 14.30 46.99 7.75
C ASP A 712 15.25 45.99 8.45
N PHE A 713 15.22 44.71 8.08
CA PHE A 713 16.02 43.67 8.73
C PHE A 713 17.36 43.47 8.02
N GLU A 714 18.44 43.83 8.67
CA GLU A 714 19.81 43.71 8.14
C GLU A 714 20.56 42.46 8.64
N GLY A 715 19.83 41.48 9.20
CA GLY A 715 20.41 40.24 9.74
C GLY A 715 20.39 39.06 8.78
N THR A 716 20.55 37.85 9.33
CA THR A 716 20.51 36.59 8.58
C THR A 716 19.14 35.93 8.76
N PRO A 717 18.30 35.80 7.73
CA PRO A 717 17.00 35.15 7.86
C PRO A 717 17.14 33.62 7.90
N SER A 718 16.14 32.92 8.43
CA SER A 718 15.95 31.48 8.21
C SER A 718 14.98 31.29 7.04
N VAL A 719 15.21 30.26 6.23
CA VAL A 719 14.40 29.99 5.03
C VAL A 719 14.09 28.50 4.90
N ALA A 720 12.92 28.17 4.38
CA ALA A 720 12.50 26.81 4.03
C ALA A 720 11.56 26.84 2.81
N MET A 721 11.42 25.71 2.13
CA MET A 721 10.44 25.51 1.06
C MET A 721 9.43 24.45 1.52
N ALA A 722 8.13 24.76 1.44
CA ALA A 722 7.03 23.89 1.85
C ALA A 722 5.75 24.32 1.14
N ASP A 723 4.81 23.41 0.90
CA ASP A 723 3.50 23.74 0.32
C ASP A 723 2.52 24.01 1.48
N VAL A 724 2.34 25.27 1.86
CA VAL A 724 1.55 25.63 3.06
C VAL A 724 0.13 26.09 2.74
N ASN A 725 -0.22 26.20 1.46
CA ASN A 725 -1.56 26.50 0.99
C ASN A 725 -2.27 25.29 0.33
N GLY A 726 -1.55 24.19 0.10
CA GLY A 726 -2.05 22.92 -0.42
C GLY A 726 -2.30 22.90 -1.92
N ASP A 727 -1.54 23.70 -2.68
CA ASP A 727 -1.65 23.76 -4.14
C ASP A 727 -0.63 22.90 -4.90
N MET A 728 0.16 22.10 -4.16
CA MET A 728 1.24 21.22 -4.63
C MET A 728 2.46 21.95 -5.20
N ILE A 729 2.54 23.27 -5.05
CA ILE A 729 3.69 24.08 -5.41
C ILE A 729 4.38 24.53 -4.11
N LEU A 730 5.71 24.48 -4.09
CA LEU A 730 6.45 24.89 -2.89
C LEU A 730 6.42 26.41 -2.72
N ASP A 731 5.95 26.85 -1.56
CA ASP A 731 6.00 28.21 -1.07
C ASP A 731 7.33 28.53 -0.39
N LEU A 732 7.65 29.82 -0.30
CA LEU A 732 8.80 30.31 0.44
C LEU A 732 8.41 30.69 1.87
N LEU A 733 8.96 29.98 2.85
CA LEU A 733 8.90 30.35 4.27
C LEU A 733 10.14 31.14 4.68
N VAL A 734 9.95 32.27 5.36
CA VAL A 734 11.05 33.09 5.89
C VAL A 734 10.79 33.51 7.33
N GLY A 735 11.78 33.31 8.19
CA GLY A 735 11.81 33.82 9.57
C GLY A 735 12.91 34.86 9.81
N THR A 736 12.64 35.86 10.65
CA THR A 736 13.67 36.83 11.10
C THR A 736 14.73 36.16 11.95
N GLY A 737 16.01 36.43 11.68
CA GLY A 737 17.11 36.00 12.54
C GLY A 737 17.36 36.90 13.75
N LYS A 738 18.46 36.63 14.46
CA LYS A 738 18.89 37.37 15.65
C LYS A 738 18.98 38.87 15.42
N GLY A 739 18.51 39.65 16.40
CA GLY A 739 18.61 41.11 16.43
C GLY A 739 17.33 41.86 16.04
N ALA A 740 16.29 41.15 15.62
CA ALA A 740 14.96 41.70 15.33
C ALA A 740 13.88 40.99 16.15
N THR A 741 12.70 41.60 16.20
CA THR A 741 11.48 40.95 16.70
C THR A 741 11.16 39.71 15.84
N PRO A 742 10.89 38.55 16.45
CA PRO A 742 10.48 37.33 15.78
C PRO A 742 9.28 37.56 14.88
N GLU A 743 9.46 37.32 13.59
CA GLU A 743 8.40 37.35 12.59
C GLU A 743 8.63 36.24 11.57
N VAL A 744 7.53 35.62 11.12
CA VAL A 744 7.50 34.61 10.06
C VAL A 744 6.55 35.09 8.97
N VAL A 745 6.95 34.89 7.72
CA VAL A 745 6.14 35.17 6.53
C VAL A 745 6.25 34.02 5.53
N ALA A 746 5.13 33.68 4.88
CA ALA A 746 5.05 32.72 3.78
C ALA A 746 4.68 33.45 2.48
N TYR A 747 5.36 33.13 1.37
CA TYR A 747 5.09 33.69 0.04
C TYR A 747 4.67 32.59 -0.94
N ASP A 748 3.58 32.86 -1.64
CA ASP A 748 2.94 31.96 -2.62
C ASP A 748 3.85 31.65 -3.80
N GLY A 749 4.16 30.36 -4.00
CA GLY A 749 4.96 29.85 -5.09
C GLY A 749 4.26 29.85 -6.46
N ASN A 750 2.93 29.95 -6.49
CA ASN A 750 2.07 29.82 -7.66
C ASN A 750 1.41 31.13 -8.11
N ASP A 751 1.75 32.26 -7.49
CA ASP A 751 1.20 33.56 -7.87
C ASP A 751 1.62 33.98 -9.30
N THR A 752 0.79 33.65 -10.29
CA THR A 752 1.04 34.02 -11.69
C THR A 752 0.60 35.44 -12.04
N ASP A 753 -0.24 36.07 -11.21
CA ASP A 753 -0.84 37.38 -11.48
C ASP A 753 0.10 38.54 -11.13
N LEU A 754 0.75 38.48 -9.98
CA LEU A 754 1.78 39.44 -9.58
C LEU A 754 3.19 38.93 -9.93
N GLY A 755 3.33 37.61 -10.10
CA GLY A 755 4.56 36.89 -10.37
C GLY A 755 5.09 36.17 -9.13
N LEU A 756 5.69 34.99 -9.33
CA LEU A 756 6.09 34.03 -8.29
C LEU A 756 6.69 34.67 -7.03
N PHE A 757 6.28 34.18 -5.85
CA PHE A 757 6.75 34.57 -4.52
C PHE A 757 6.55 36.06 -4.20
N LYS A 758 5.41 36.65 -4.60
CA LYS A 758 5.07 38.05 -4.28
C LYS A 758 3.84 38.20 -3.39
N THR A 759 2.85 37.31 -3.50
CA THR A 759 1.71 37.30 -2.58
C THR A 759 2.12 36.69 -1.25
N GLU A 760 1.81 37.39 -0.15
CA GLU A 760 1.96 36.86 1.21
C GLU A 760 0.75 35.98 1.53
N ILE A 761 0.99 34.71 1.86
CA ILE A 761 -0.04 33.78 2.34
C ILE A 761 -0.38 34.11 3.79
N THR A 762 0.66 34.24 4.63
CA THR A 762 0.52 34.57 6.05
C THR A 762 1.74 35.31 6.58
N ARG A 763 1.53 36.10 7.64
CA ARG A 763 2.56 36.85 8.37
C ARG A 763 2.16 36.95 9.84
N PHE A 764 3.04 36.57 10.76
CA PHE A 764 2.75 36.60 12.19
C PHE A 764 4.02 36.59 13.06
N GLY A 765 3.87 36.95 14.34
CA GLY A 765 4.93 36.89 15.35
C GLY A 765 4.83 35.62 16.20
N PRO A 766 5.74 34.62 16.04
CA PRO A 766 5.60 33.32 16.69
C PRO A 766 5.97 33.28 18.18
N PHE A 767 6.63 34.31 18.70
CA PHE A 767 7.11 34.40 20.09
C PHE A 767 6.97 35.83 20.61
N ASP A 768 7.27 36.03 21.91
CA ASP A 768 7.18 37.32 22.57
C ASP A 768 7.94 38.42 21.81
N SER A 769 7.31 39.58 21.63
CA SER A 769 7.89 40.68 20.85
C SER A 769 9.20 41.26 21.39
N GLY A 770 9.49 41.05 22.69
CA GLY A 770 10.73 41.44 23.35
C GLY A 770 11.85 40.42 23.23
N PHE A 771 11.57 39.20 22.78
CA PHE A 771 12.61 38.23 22.41
C PHE A 771 13.26 38.70 21.10
N THR A 772 14.59 38.66 21.01
CA THR A 772 15.33 39.08 19.79
C THR A 772 16.36 38.05 19.34
N GLY A 773 16.19 36.79 19.75
CA GLY A 773 17.08 35.69 19.38
C GLY A 773 16.90 35.23 17.93
N GLY A 774 15.80 35.64 17.28
CA GLY A 774 15.40 35.17 15.96
C GLY A 774 14.69 33.82 15.99
N VAL A 775 14.34 33.30 14.82
CA VAL A 775 13.65 32.02 14.65
C VAL A 775 14.23 31.20 13.49
N THR A 776 14.02 29.89 13.55
CA THR A 776 14.24 28.96 12.44
C THR A 776 12.90 28.46 11.92
N VAL A 777 12.78 28.23 10.60
CA VAL A 777 11.54 27.78 9.96
C VAL A 777 11.75 26.46 9.20
N ALA A 778 10.71 25.63 9.17
CA ALA A 778 10.59 24.42 8.35
C ALA A 778 9.11 24.18 8.03
N GLY A 779 8.80 23.22 7.14
CA GLY A 779 7.42 22.79 6.90
C GLY A 779 7.31 21.32 6.49
N ALA A 780 6.23 20.68 6.93
CA ALA A 780 5.81 19.33 6.57
C ALA A 780 4.38 19.06 7.10
N ASP A 781 3.65 18.12 6.52
CA ASP A 781 2.38 17.60 7.06
C ASP A 781 2.60 16.77 8.33
N ILE A 782 2.53 17.42 9.50
CA ILE A 782 2.70 16.83 10.83
C ILE A 782 1.36 16.48 11.49
N ASP A 783 0.29 17.23 11.19
CA ASP A 783 -1.05 16.97 11.72
C ASP A 783 -1.86 15.96 10.89
N GLY A 784 -1.29 15.49 9.77
CA GLY A 784 -1.79 14.38 8.96
C GLY A 784 -3.00 14.75 8.11
N ASN A 785 -3.10 16.01 7.69
CA ASN A 785 -4.24 16.51 6.92
C ASN A 785 -4.18 16.12 5.43
N SER A 786 -3.02 15.70 4.92
CA SER A 786 -2.77 15.24 3.53
C SER A 786 -2.91 16.29 2.41
N LEU A 787 -3.22 17.55 2.75
CA LEU A 787 -3.50 18.64 1.82
C LEU A 787 -2.41 19.71 1.83
N ALA A 788 -1.99 20.17 3.00
CA ALA A 788 -1.00 21.25 3.16
C ALA A 788 -0.02 20.96 4.30
N ASP A 789 1.19 21.49 4.19
CA ASP A 789 2.21 21.41 5.22
C ASP A 789 1.94 22.37 6.38
N ASN A 790 2.26 21.94 7.59
CA ASN A 790 2.33 22.81 8.76
C ASN A 790 3.53 23.76 8.66
N ILE A 791 3.37 25.01 9.11
CA ILE A 791 4.50 25.90 9.39
C ILE A 791 5.10 25.51 10.74
N ILE A 792 6.42 25.26 10.78
CA ILE A 792 7.13 24.84 11.99
C ILE A 792 8.18 25.88 12.32
N VAL A 793 8.20 26.35 13.58
CA VAL A 793 9.06 27.45 14.02
C VAL A 793 9.83 27.10 15.29
N GLY A 794 11.16 27.21 15.23
CA GLY A 794 12.07 27.02 16.34
C GLY A 794 12.60 28.34 16.90
N THR A 795 12.82 28.43 18.21
CA THR A 795 13.45 29.60 18.84
C THR A 795 14.94 29.69 18.51
N GLY A 796 15.44 30.90 18.23
CA GLY A 796 16.87 31.20 18.27
C GLY A 796 17.44 31.32 19.70
N PRO A 797 18.71 31.71 19.85
CA PRO A 797 19.37 31.78 21.17
C PRO A 797 18.82 32.88 22.09
N GLY A 798 18.95 32.67 23.41
CA GLY A 798 18.61 33.66 24.45
C GLY A 798 17.27 33.41 25.17
N THR A 799 16.55 32.37 24.79
CA THR A 799 15.41 31.81 25.52
C THR A 799 15.53 30.28 25.53
N GLU A 800 14.77 29.60 26.39
CA GLU A 800 14.73 28.13 26.38
C GLU A 800 14.32 27.60 25.01
N SER A 801 14.96 26.52 24.57
CA SER A 801 14.65 25.90 23.28
C SER A 801 13.17 25.53 23.18
N GLN A 802 12.48 26.04 22.16
CA GLN A 802 11.10 25.70 21.86
C GLN A 802 10.91 25.51 20.36
N VAL A 803 10.02 24.58 20.01
CA VAL A 803 9.51 24.36 18.67
C VAL A 803 7.98 24.43 18.74
N LYS A 804 7.38 25.23 17.86
CA LYS A 804 5.94 25.31 17.64
C LYS A 804 5.59 24.78 16.25
N VAL A 805 4.58 23.93 16.18
CA VAL A 805 3.94 23.45 14.95
C VAL A 805 2.59 24.15 14.85
N TYR A 806 2.38 24.95 13.82
CA TYR A 806 1.14 25.64 13.56
C TYR A 806 0.21 24.78 12.70
N SER A 807 -1.10 24.88 12.92
CA SER A 807 -2.10 24.22 12.09
C SER A 807 -1.97 24.63 10.63
N SER A 808 -2.20 23.69 9.72
CA SER A 808 -2.27 23.93 8.28
C SER A 808 -3.49 24.78 7.87
N ASP A 809 -4.51 24.87 8.73
CA ASP A 809 -5.64 25.79 8.53
C ASP A 809 -5.23 27.24 8.83
N LEU A 810 -4.71 27.93 7.81
CA LEU A 810 -4.22 29.30 7.92
C LEU A 810 -5.38 30.34 8.03
N PRO A 811 -5.26 31.37 8.88
CA PRO A 811 -6.28 32.40 9.01
C PRO A 811 -6.34 33.32 7.78
N SER A 812 -7.55 33.65 7.33
CA SER A 812 -7.76 34.61 6.23
C SER A 812 -7.43 36.07 6.60
N GLU A 813 -7.36 36.38 7.90
CA GLU A 813 -7.03 37.71 8.40
C GLU A 813 -5.50 37.91 8.41
N SER A 814 -5.00 38.81 7.57
CA SER A 814 -3.57 39.17 7.55
C SER A 814 -3.09 39.64 8.93
N GLY A 815 -1.92 39.14 9.35
CA GLY A 815 -1.32 39.48 10.66
C GLY A 815 -1.81 38.63 11.83
N LYS A 816 -2.85 37.79 11.65
CA LYS A 816 -3.33 36.87 12.69
C LYS A 816 -2.42 35.64 12.75
N GLU A 817 -1.93 35.31 13.95
CA GLU A 817 -1.18 34.07 14.20
C GLU A 817 -2.09 32.84 13.94
N PRO A 818 -1.63 31.82 13.20
CA PRO A 818 -2.33 30.56 13.08
C PRO A 818 -2.46 29.83 14.43
N ASP A 819 -3.42 28.94 14.56
CA ASP A 819 -3.57 28.13 15.78
C ASP A 819 -2.38 27.17 15.94
N VAL A 820 -1.93 26.96 17.19
CA VAL A 820 -0.82 26.04 17.49
C VAL A 820 -1.35 24.61 17.61
N PHE A 821 -0.91 23.72 16.73
CA PHE A 821 -1.21 22.29 16.78
C PHE A 821 -0.40 21.59 17.89
N SER A 822 0.90 21.86 17.93
CA SER A 822 1.84 21.26 18.90
C SER A 822 2.93 22.24 19.30
N ALA A 823 3.43 22.11 20.53
CA ALA A 823 4.62 22.83 20.99
C ALA A 823 5.42 21.95 21.96
N PHE A 824 6.74 21.97 21.84
CA PHE A 824 7.62 21.16 22.69
C PHE A 824 9.03 21.77 22.83
N THR A 825 9.79 21.24 23.80
CA THR A 825 11.16 21.68 24.12
C THR A 825 12.14 20.55 23.80
N PRO A 826 12.85 20.58 22.65
CA PRO A 826 13.74 19.50 22.24
C PRO A 826 14.99 19.37 23.11
N TYR A 827 15.46 20.47 23.71
CA TYR A 827 16.64 20.52 24.59
C TYR A 827 16.31 21.27 25.89
N PRO A 828 15.68 20.60 26.88
CA PRO A 828 15.32 21.23 28.15
C PRO A 828 16.51 21.93 28.82
N GLY A 829 16.32 23.20 29.22
CA GLY A 829 17.37 24.04 29.82
C GLY A 829 18.40 24.63 28.86
N SER A 830 18.44 24.23 27.59
CA SER A 830 19.28 24.88 26.58
C SER A 830 18.71 26.24 26.19
N GLN A 831 19.59 27.24 26.05
CA GLN A 831 19.26 28.56 25.51
C GLN A 831 20.01 28.88 24.21
N SER A 832 20.56 27.85 23.56
CA SER A 832 21.40 28.01 22.36
C SER A 832 20.58 28.19 21.09
N GLY A 833 19.26 28.00 21.16
CA GLY A 833 18.36 27.97 20.02
C GLY A 833 18.28 26.58 19.36
N VAL A 834 17.42 26.44 18.36
CA VAL A 834 17.14 25.18 17.65
C VAL A 834 17.22 25.37 16.14
N THR A 835 17.96 24.51 15.46
CA THR A 835 17.89 24.34 14.00
C THR A 835 16.89 23.22 13.67
N LEU A 836 16.15 23.37 12.57
CA LEU A 836 15.09 22.44 12.15
C LEU A 836 15.36 21.88 10.74
N ALA A 837 14.93 20.64 10.51
CA ALA A 837 14.70 20.04 9.20
C ALA A 837 13.51 19.07 9.30
N THR A 838 12.87 18.74 8.18
CA THR A 838 11.65 17.89 8.14
C THR A 838 11.69 16.87 7.02
N GLY A 839 11.22 15.65 7.28
CA GLY A 839 11.22 14.60 6.26
C GLY A 839 10.75 13.25 6.82
N MET A 840 10.28 12.36 5.94
CA MET A 840 10.14 10.94 6.23
C MET A 840 11.54 10.30 6.29
N VAL A 841 12.20 10.45 7.45
CA VAL A 841 13.58 9.99 7.71
C VAL A 841 13.66 8.57 8.27
N GLU A 842 12.54 7.84 8.28
CA GLU A 842 12.39 6.45 8.70
C GLU A 842 11.10 5.86 8.10
N PHE A 843 11.05 4.54 7.92
CA PHE A 843 9.89 3.84 7.31
C PHE A 843 8.95 3.19 8.32
N GLY A 844 9.37 3.01 9.58
CA GLY A 844 8.62 2.31 10.61
C GLY A 844 7.28 2.96 10.95
N SER A 845 7.14 4.28 10.81
CA SER A 845 5.85 4.97 10.97
C SER A 845 5.17 5.39 9.67
N GLY A 846 5.92 5.58 8.59
CA GLY A 846 5.42 6.18 7.34
C GLY A 846 5.02 7.64 7.47
N ARG A 847 5.48 8.34 8.52
CA ARG A 847 5.14 9.75 8.79
C ARG A 847 6.34 10.68 8.65
N GLU A 848 6.04 11.94 8.34
CA GLU A 848 6.98 13.04 8.40
C GLU A 848 7.48 13.24 9.84
N SER A 849 8.77 13.53 9.99
CA SER A 849 9.41 13.80 11.28
C SER A 849 10.04 15.19 11.31
N ILE A 850 10.16 15.77 12.51
CA ILE A 850 10.94 16.97 12.77
C ILE A 850 12.30 16.56 13.33
N VAL A 851 13.38 16.94 12.64
CA VAL A 851 14.76 16.75 13.07
C VAL A 851 15.28 18.06 13.63
N THR A 852 15.91 18.00 14.80
CA THR A 852 16.40 19.18 15.52
C THR A 852 17.87 19.04 15.88
N ALA A 853 18.58 20.17 15.99
CA ALA A 853 19.90 20.26 16.59
C ALA A 853 20.00 21.55 17.41
N PRO A 854 20.73 21.57 18.54
CA PRO A 854 20.90 22.79 19.31
C PRO A 854 21.87 23.74 18.62
N GLY A 855 21.70 25.04 18.86
CA GLY A 855 22.61 26.06 18.35
C GLY A 855 24.00 26.07 19.03
N PRO A 856 24.87 27.02 18.66
CA PRO A 856 26.21 27.13 19.24
C PRO A 856 26.20 27.30 20.76
N GLY A 857 27.08 26.57 21.44
CA GLY A 857 27.19 26.53 22.92
C GLY A 857 26.86 25.18 23.53
N ASP A 858 26.09 24.35 22.83
CA ASP A 858 25.75 22.98 23.25
C ASP A 858 26.45 21.91 22.41
N ALA A 859 26.43 20.68 22.91
CA ALA A 859 26.91 19.51 22.16
C ALA A 859 26.06 19.29 20.90
N PRO A 860 26.63 18.73 19.81
CA PRO A 860 25.97 18.57 18.52
C PRO A 860 25.03 17.37 18.51
N LEU A 861 24.14 17.29 19.50
CA LEU A 861 23.17 16.22 19.68
C LEU A 861 22.00 16.47 18.73
N VAL A 862 21.86 15.63 17.71
CA VAL A 862 20.70 15.63 16.79
C VAL A 862 19.60 14.76 17.39
N LYS A 863 18.35 15.18 17.23
CA LYS A 863 17.16 14.43 17.67
C LYS A 863 16.07 14.45 16.61
N SER A 864 15.40 13.33 16.39
CA SER A 864 14.21 13.21 15.53
C SER A 864 12.94 13.03 16.38
N PHE A 865 11.85 13.63 15.93
CA PHE A 865 10.55 13.61 16.59
C PHE A 865 9.43 13.33 15.58
N ARG A 866 8.51 12.41 15.92
CA ARG A 866 7.34 12.08 15.08
C ARG A 866 6.03 12.24 15.87
N TRP A 867 4.93 12.35 15.14
CA TRP A 867 3.56 12.39 15.70
C TRP A 867 2.76 11.20 15.19
N ASP A 868 2.43 10.25 16.05
CA ASP A 868 1.75 9.02 15.61
C ASP A 868 0.29 9.26 15.20
N LEU A 869 -0.35 10.30 15.75
CA LEU A 869 -1.75 10.71 15.55
C LEU A 869 -2.84 9.69 15.96
N TYR A 870 -2.44 8.50 16.39
CA TYR A 870 -3.37 7.44 16.77
C TYR A 870 -4.04 7.70 18.12
N ARG A 871 -5.23 7.12 18.30
CA ARG A 871 -5.99 7.16 19.56
C ARG A 871 -6.39 5.75 19.98
N PRO A 872 -6.47 5.43 21.28
CA PRO A 872 -6.98 4.13 21.73
C PRO A 872 -8.36 3.85 21.17
N THR A 873 -8.60 2.60 20.75
CA THR A 873 -9.94 2.17 20.37
C THR A 873 -10.83 2.07 21.62
N ALA A 874 -12.14 2.16 21.41
CA ALA A 874 -13.10 2.00 22.51
C ALA A 874 -12.98 0.62 23.17
N ARG A 875 -12.66 -0.42 22.39
CA ARG A 875 -12.46 -1.79 22.89
C ARG A 875 -11.19 -1.90 23.73
N ALA A 876 -10.07 -1.33 23.27
CA ALA A 876 -8.83 -1.35 24.03
C ALA A 876 -8.96 -0.60 25.36
N GLN A 877 -9.66 0.54 25.36
CA GLN A 877 -9.99 1.27 26.59
C GLN A 877 -10.86 0.44 27.54
N ALA A 878 -11.92 -0.20 27.02
CA ALA A 878 -12.82 -1.02 27.82
C ALA A 878 -12.12 -2.26 28.43
N ASN A 879 -11.17 -2.84 27.69
CA ASN A 879 -10.40 -4.01 28.14
C ASN A 879 -9.20 -3.65 29.02
N GLY A 880 -8.86 -2.36 29.16
CA GLY A 880 -7.64 -1.92 29.84
C GLY A 880 -6.36 -2.32 29.10
N THR A 881 -6.44 -2.55 27.78
CA THR A 881 -5.31 -2.90 26.90
C THR A 881 -4.80 -1.72 26.08
N ALA A 882 -5.34 -0.52 26.31
CA ALA A 882 -4.79 0.72 25.75
C ALA A 882 -3.35 0.93 26.26
N THR A 883 -2.39 0.91 25.34
CA THR A 883 -0.95 1.03 25.62
C THR A 883 -0.52 2.49 25.85
N GLU A 884 0.73 2.77 26.20
CA GLU A 884 1.20 4.16 26.40
C GLU A 884 1.22 5.03 25.13
N HIS A 885 1.07 4.43 23.94
CA HIS A 885 0.73 5.12 22.70
C HIS A 885 -0.61 5.90 22.80
N ALA A 886 -1.39 5.66 23.86
CA ALA A 886 -2.77 6.07 24.03
C ALA A 886 -3.09 7.55 24.18
N ALA A 887 -2.14 8.41 24.57
CA ALA A 887 -2.59 9.59 25.31
C ALA A 887 -2.76 10.86 24.47
N LYS A 888 -1.90 11.13 23.48
CA LYS A 888 -1.78 12.51 22.96
C LYS A 888 -1.34 12.58 21.49
N PRO A 889 -2.30 12.56 20.55
CA PRO A 889 -2.05 12.71 19.11
C PRO A 889 -1.23 13.95 18.75
N ASN A 890 -1.26 14.99 19.57
CA ASN A 890 -0.57 16.26 19.33
C ASN A 890 0.78 16.41 20.07
N GLU A 891 1.24 15.40 20.80
CA GLU A 891 2.58 15.44 21.42
C GLU A 891 3.60 14.61 20.61
N PRO A 892 4.83 15.14 20.43
CA PRO A 892 5.87 14.41 19.73
C PRO A 892 6.40 13.24 20.54
N ARG A 893 6.75 12.18 19.84
CA ARG A 893 7.63 11.11 20.33
C ARG A 893 9.03 11.31 19.77
N MET A 894 10.04 11.36 20.64
CA MET A 894 11.43 11.29 20.19
C MET A 894 11.72 9.88 19.68
N THR A 895 12.22 9.76 18.46
CA THR A 895 12.55 8.47 17.83
C THR A 895 14.03 8.20 17.76
N SER A 896 14.88 9.21 17.88
CA SER A 896 16.33 9.02 17.88
C SER A 896 17.05 10.18 18.57
N ASN A 897 18.24 9.90 19.08
CA ASN A 897 19.23 10.91 19.43
C ASN A 897 20.65 10.40 19.16
N PHE A 898 21.50 11.23 18.57
CA PHE A 898 22.89 10.87 18.31
C PHE A 898 23.78 12.11 18.14
N LEU A 899 25.08 11.96 18.35
CA LEU A 899 26.05 13.03 18.15
C LEU A 899 26.43 13.15 16.67
N ALA A 900 26.15 14.30 16.06
CA ALA A 900 26.53 14.54 14.65
C ALA A 900 28.04 14.75 14.47
N TYR A 901 28.74 15.19 15.52
CA TYR A 901 30.19 15.43 15.55
C TYR A 901 30.75 15.09 16.95
N ASP A 902 32.05 15.28 17.14
CA ASP A 902 32.70 15.08 18.43
C ASP A 902 31.95 15.80 19.57
N GLU A 903 31.84 15.14 20.71
CA GLU A 903 31.03 15.61 21.85
C GLU A 903 31.47 16.99 22.35
N ASP A 904 32.71 17.43 22.10
CA ASP A 904 33.27 18.72 22.50
C ASP A 904 33.10 19.82 21.44
N TYR A 905 32.56 19.51 20.27
CA TYR A 905 32.25 20.51 19.24
C TYR A 905 31.09 21.42 19.72
N ARG A 906 31.30 22.74 19.76
CA ARG A 906 30.34 23.71 20.32
C ARG A 906 29.90 24.80 19.33
N ASN A 907 30.32 24.73 18.07
CA ASN A 907 30.09 25.82 17.12
C ASN A 907 28.75 25.72 16.37
N GLY A 908 27.87 24.78 16.76
CA GLY A 908 26.54 24.61 16.19
C GLY A 908 26.49 23.80 14.89
N VAL A 909 25.30 23.27 14.59
CA VAL A 909 25.01 22.35 13.49
C VAL A 909 23.92 22.94 12.59
N ALA A 910 24.14 22.88 11.27
CA ALA A 910 23.09 23.08 10.27
C ALA A 910 22.49 21.73 9.88
N LEU A 911 21.19 21.71 9.58
CA LEU A 911 20.42 20.51 9.25
C LEU A 911 19.73 20.66 7.90
N SER A 912 19.60 19.54 7.21
CA SER A 912 18.68 19.32 6.09
C SER A 912 18.29 17.85 6.08
N THR A 913 17.25 17.53 5.32
CA THR A 913 16.76 16.19 5.05
C THR A 913 16.56 16.01 3.56
N GLY A 914 16.56 14.78 3.06
CA GLY A 914 16.18 14.47 1.69
C GLY A 914 16.84 13.20 1.15
N TRP A 915 16.37 12.71 -0.01
CA TRP A 915 16.91 11.52 -0.68
C TRP A 915 18.22 11.80 -1.43
N VAL A 916 19.22 12.36 -0.75
CA VAL A 916 20.56 12.63 -1.35
C VAL A 916 21.30 11.36 -1.79
N ALA A 917 20.80 10.20 -1.38
CA ALA A 917 21.24 8.87 -1.80
C ALA A 917 20.09 8.07 -2.48
N GLY A 918 19.14 8.72 -3.16
CA GLY A 918 17.92 8.07 -3.69
C GLY A 918 18.16 6.83 -4.57
N GLY A 919 19.26 6.79 -5.32
CA GLY A 919 19.68 5.60 -6.08
C GLY A 919 19.98 4.37 -5.20
N GLU A 920 20.34 4.59 -3.95
CA GLU A 920 20.59 3.56 -2.94
C GLU A 920 19.33 3.18 -2.15
N GLY A 921 18.18 3.83 -2.38
CA GLY A 921 16.94 3.52 -1.69
C GLY A 921 16.87 4.02 -0.26
N GLY A 922 15.94 3.46 0.52
CA GLY A 922 15.73 3.86 1.90
C GLY A 922 14.90 5.14 2.08
N ALA A 923 14.76 5.55 3.33
CA ALA A 923 14.06 6.77 3.72
C ALA A 923 14.91 8.02 3.39
N MET A 924 14.37 9.22 3.60
CA MET A 924 15.17 10.44 3.49
C MET A 924 16.37 10.37 4.46
N SER A 925 17.54 10.83 4.00
CA SER A 925 18.70 10.95 4.88
C SER A 925 18.60 12.20 5.75
N ILE A 926 19.22 12.16 6.93
CA ILE A 926 19.53 13.37 7.71
C ILE A 926 20.90 13.88 7.24
N ILE A 927 21.00 15.17 6.95
CA ILE A 927 22.25 15.83 6.54
C ILE A 927 22.63 16.85 7.60
N THR A 928 23.86 16.77 8.11
CA THR A 928 24.41 17.69 9.10
C THR A 928 25.63 18.40 8.55
N SER A 929 25.80 19.69 8.87
CA SER A 929 27.06 20.40 8.62
C SER A 929 27.54 21.20 9.82
N GLN A 930 28.86 21.30 9.99
CA GLN A 930 29.46 22.17 11.01
C GLN A 930 29.35 23.65 10.61
N LEU A 931 28.69 24.48 11.42
CA LEU A 931 28.56 25.92 11.16
C LEU A 931 29.88 26.70 11.25
N ALA A 932 30.90 26.16 11.93
CA ALA A 932 32.26 26.71 11.94
C ALA A 932 33.33 25.60 12.06
N GLY A 933 34.61 25.96 12.00
CA GLY A 933 35.69 24.97 11.94
C GLY A 933 35.77 24.33 10.55
N PRO A 934 36.01 23.01 10.43
CA PRO A 934 36.29 22.38 9.13
C PRO A 934 35.09 22.31 8.19
N GLY A 935 33.89 22.67 8.62
CA GLY A 935 32.70 22.71 7.75
C GLY A 935 32.29 21.34 7.23
N THR A 936 32.66 20.26 7.94
CA THR A 936 32.40 18.89 7.51
C THR A 936 30.90 18.65 7.39
N VAL A 937 30.49 18.09 6.25
CA VAL A 937 29.14 17.61 5.99
C VAL A 937 29.11 16.10 6.21
N ARG A 938 28.08 15.61 6.92
CA ARG A 938 27.80 14.18 7.13
C ARG A 938 26.37 13.86 6.70
N VAL A 939 26.19 12.65 6.18
CA VAL A 939 24.89 12.12 5.73
C VAL A 939 24.60 10.84 6.47
N TRP A 940 23.39 10.76 7.02
CA TRP A 940 22.96 9.72 7.93
C TRP A 940 21.71 9.02 7.38
N SER A 941 21.70 7.70 7.33
CA SER A 941 20.60 6.88 6.79
C SER A 941 20.17 5.79 7.78
N THR A 942 18.89 5.42 7.73
CA THR A 942 18.30 4.32 8.52
C THR A 942 18.31 2.97 7.78
N GLY A 943 18.85 2.93 6.56
CA GLY A 943 18.90 1.72 5.75
C GLY A 943 18.89 2.03 4.26
N SER A 944 19.71 1.31 3.50
CA SER A 944 19.80 1.43 2.04
C SER A 944 20.43 0.17 1.42
N LYS A 945 20.58 0.13 0.09
CA LYS A 945 21.37 -0.90 -0.61
C LYS A 945 22.83 -0.97 -0.14
N LEU A 946 23.34 0.03 0.57
CA LEU A 946 24.69 -0.01 1.13
C LEU A 946 24.81 -1.10 2.21
N ASP A 947 23.69 -1.39 2.88
CA ASP A 947 23.59 -2.39 3.96
C ASP A 947 23.23 -3.79 3.44
N GLY A 948 22.88 -3.89 2.15
CA GLY A 948 22.38 -5.11 1.52
C GLY A 948 20.86 -5.23 1.64
N GLN A 949 20.39 -6.42 2.01
CA GLN A 949 18.96 -6.66 2.23
C GLN A 949 18.51 -6.04 3.55
N PRO A 950 17.26 -5.55 3.64
CA PRO A 950 16.82 -4.77 4.80
C PRO A 950 16.65 -5.66 6.03
N GLY A 951 17.17 -5.16 7.17
CA GLY A 951 17.12 -5.87 8.45
C GLY A 951 15.72 -6.14 8.97
N MET A 952 14.73 -5.35 8.56
CA MET A 952 13.33 -5.46 9.04
C MET A 952 12.70 -6.84 8.82
N TYR A 953 13.18 -7.63 7.85
CA TYR A 953 12.70 -8.99 7.65
C TYR A 953 13.12 -9.96 8.75
N LEU A 954 14.03 -9.56 9.64
CA LEU A 954 14.41 -10.32 10.83
C LEU A 954 13.55 -9.98 12.05
N ASP A 955 12.72 -8.94 11.95
CA ASP A 955 11.92 -8.43 13.05
C ASP A 955 10.45 -8.83 12.91
N SER A 956 9.79 -9.01 14.05
CA SER A 956 8.34 -9.22 14.09
C SER A 956 7.62 -8.01 13.51
N PRO A 957 6.47 -8.16 12.83
CA PRO A 957 5.67 -7.02 12.37
C PRO A 957 5.16 -6.16 13.55
N ASN A 958 5.04 -6.73 14.74
CA ASN A 958 4.73 -6.03 15.99
C ASN A 958 5.93 -5.28 16.58
N HIS A 959 7.11 -5.38 15.95
CA HIS A 959 8.26 -4.58 16.34
C HIS A 959 7.91 -3.10 16.14
N HIS A 960 8.03 -2.34 17.22
CA HIS A 960 7.89 -0.90 17.20
C HIS A 960 9.27 -0.31 17.46
N GLU A 961 9.90 0.24 16.43
CA GLU A 961 11.16 0.96 16.60
C GLU A 961 10.91 2.23 17.41
N GLU A 962 11.35 2.20 18.67
CA GLU A 962 11.33 3.37 19.56
C GLU A 962 12.62 4.20 19.45
N ASN A 963 13.73 3.53 19.07
CA ASN A 963 15.04 4.12 18.90
C ASN A 963 15.58 3.78 17.51
N ILE A 964 15.39 4.69 16.56
CA ILE A 964 15.89 4.60 15.19
C ILE A 964 17.40 4.85 15.21
N GLU A 965 18.17 3.88 14.71
CA GLU A 965 19.60 4.02 14.53
C GLU A 965 19.92 4.60 13.14
N TYR A 966 20.85 5.56 13.12
CA TYR A 966 21.30 6.20 11.90
C TYR A 966 22.78 5.89 11.65
N THR A 967 23.10 5.40 10.45
CA THR A 967 24.47 5.12 10.01
C THR A 967 25.02 6.26 9.16
N GLU A 968 26.25 6.70 9.44
CA GLU A 968 26.97 7.66 8.59
C GLU A 968 27.33 7.00 7.25
N ILE A 969 26.70 7.45 6.16
CA ILE A 969 26.94 6.92 4.81
C ILE A 969 27.81 7.83 3.94
N ALA A 970 28.04 9.07 4.34
CA ALA A 970 28.99 9.97 3.66
C ALA A 970 29.54 11.03 4.62
N SER A 971 30.80 11.43 4.41
CA SER A 971 31.47 12.47 5.21
C SER A 971 32.56 13.18 4.41
N PHE A 972 32.48 14.51 4.30
CA PHE A 972 33.43 15.31 3.53
C PHE A 972 33.45 16.79 3.93
N ALA A 973 34.54 17.49 3.65
CA ALA A 973 34.70 18.92 3.95
C ALA A 973 34.69 19.76 2.66
N PRO A 974 33.55 20.39 2.28
CA PRO A 974 33.46 21.19 1.06
C PRO A 974 34.18 22.53 1.17
N PHE A 975 34.31 23.11 2.37
CA PHE A 975 34.91 24.42 2.58
C PHE A 975 35.87 24.42 3.77
N PRO A 976 36.91 25.28 3.78
CA PRO A 976 37.87 25.35 4.89
C PRO A 976 37.33 26.10 6.13
N GLY A 977 36.05 26.50 6.17
CA GLY A 977 35.49 27.33 7.23
C GLY A 977 33.97 27.35 7.22
N GLY A 978 33.36 26.45 8.02
CA GLY A 978 31.91 26.37 8.25
C GLY A 978 31.05 26.10 6.99
N ALA A 979 29.91 25.45 7.17
CA ALA A 979 28.97 25.20 6.09
C ALA A 979 27.51 25.14 6.56
N THR A 980 26.60 25.53 5.67
CA THR A 980 25.15 25.28 5.75
C THR A 980 24.74 24.35 4.61
N VAL A 981 23.63 23.63 4.78
CA VAL A 981 23.16 22.59 3.86
C VAL A 981 21.68 22.77 3.55
N ALA A 982 21.29 22.36 2.35
CA ALA A 982 19.91 22.12 1.91
C ALA A 982 19.90 21.01 0.84
N THR A 983 18.73 20.58 0.43
CA THR A 983 18.52 19.65 -0.69
C THR A 983 17.76 20.30 -1.84
N SER A 984 17.91 19.75 -3.03
CA SER A 984 17.01 20.03 -4.15
C SER A 984 16.63 18.73 -4.84
N SER A 985 15.34 18.50 -4.98
CA SER A 985 14.82 17.27 -5.58
C SER A 985 15.13 17.12 -7.09
N THR A 986 15.39 15.88 -7.50
CA THR A 986 15.71 15.46 -8.87
C THR A 986 14.88 14.23 -9.24
N VAL A 987 14.95 13.77 -10.48
CA VAL A 987 14.21 12.56 -10.90
C VAL A 987 14.83 11.21 -10.45
N TYR A 988 15.88 11.28 -9.63
CA TYR A 988 16.68 10.13 -9.15
C TYR A 988 17.05 10.21 -7.66
N GLY A 989 16.44 11.11 -6.89
CA GLY A 989 16.85 11.46 -5.53
C GLY A 989 16.92 12.97 -5.35
N ALA A 990 17.82 13.43 -4.50
CA ALA A 990 18.11 14.85 -4.30
C ALA A 990 19.59 15.15 -4.54
N ASP A 991 19.86 16.37 -4.99
CA ASP A 991 21.20 16.94 -4.92
C ASP A 991 21.38 17.65 -3.57
N LEU A 992 22.60 17.60 -3.05
CA LEU A 992 23.00 18.29 -1.84
C LEU A 992 23.55 19.68 -2.19
N VAL A 993 22.88 20.73 -1.71
CA VAL A 993 23.31 22.12 -1.84
C VAL A 993 24.05 22.53 -0.57
N VAL A 994 25.29 23.01 -0.72
CA VAL A 994 26.13 23.41 0.42
C VAL A 994 26.66 24.82 0.20
N ALA A 995 26.48 25.69 1.18
CA ALA A 995 27.07 27.01 1.18
C ALA A 995 28.15 27.13 2.24
N GLY A 996 29.23 27.83 1.90
CA GLY A 996 30.33 28.06 2.83
C GLY A 996 31.33 29.09 2.33
N ARG A 997 32.30 29.41 3.18
CA ARG A 997 33.23 30.51 2.94
C ARG A 997 34.53 30.02 2.31
N THR A 998 34.93 30.68 1.23
CA THR A 998 36.26 30.56 0.62
C THR A 998 37.10 31.82 0.88
N PRO A 999 38.43 31.80 0.63
CA PRO A 999 39.24 33.02 0.63
C PRO A 999 38.71 34.10 -0.32
N GLY A 1000 37.97 33.70 -1.37
CA GLY A 1000 37.42 34.59 -2.38
C GLY A 1000 35.97 35.05 -2.15
N GLY A 1001 35.39 34.79 -0.97
CA GLY A 1001 34.00 35.13 -0.63
C GLY A 1001 33.12 33.89 -0.39
N GLN A 1002 31.83 34.12 -0.25
CA GLN A 1002 30.83 33.06 -0.07
C GLN A 1002 30.55 32.35 -1.39
N GLU A 1003 30.36 31.05 -1.30
CA GLU A 1003 30.18 30.18 -2.45
C GLU A 1003 29.14 29.11 -2.11
N VAL A 1004 28.27 28.82 -3.07
CA VAL A 1004 27.28 27.75 -2.98
C VAL A 1004 27.65 26.68 -4.01
N ARG A 1005 27.74 25.43 -3.57
CA ARG A 1005 28.12 24.27 -4.37
C ARG A 1005 27.03 23.22 -4.33
N LYS A 1006 26.80 22.57 -5.46
CA LYS A 1006 25.85 21.46 -5.57
C LYS A 1006 26.62 20.15 -5.73
N TYR A 1007 26.23 19.13 -4.99
CA TYR A 1007 26.83 17.80 -5.00
C TYR A 1007 25.78 16.72 -5.26
N THR A 1008 26.17 15.69 -5.99
CA THR A 1008 25.51 14.39 -5.93
C THR A 1008 26.37 13.42 -5.12
N LEU A 1009 25.77 12.35 -4.59
CA LEU A 1009 26.47 11.28 -3.90
C LEU A 1009 26.48 10.03 -4.77
N GLN A 1010 27.62 9.36 -4.85
CA GLN A 1010 27.77 8.15 -5.64
C GLN A 1010 28.71 7.17 -4.94
N ARG A 1011 28.51 5.88 -5.19
CA ARG A 1011 29.45 4.86 -4.74
C ARG A 1011 30.82 5.05 -5.41
N PRO A 1012 31.93 5.09 -4.65
CA PRO A 1012 33.27 5.15 -5.24
C PRO A 1012 33.68 3.82 -5.91
N ALA A 1013 33.06 2.70 -5.51
CA ALA A 1013 33.21 1.37 -6.10
C ALA A 1013 31.93 0.55 -5.86
N PRO A 1014 31.63 -0.50 -6.65
CA PRO A 1014 30.39 -1.28 -6.51
C PRO A 1014 30.15 -1.91 -5.13
N ASP A 1015 31.22 -2.26 -4.41
CA ASP A 1015 31.21 -2.87 -3.08
C ASP A 1015 31.32 -1.87 -1.91
N ALA A 1016 31.35 -0.57 -2.22
CA ALA A 1016 31.46 0.46 -1.19
C ALA A 1016 30.18 0.53 -0.34
N THR A 1017 30.35 0.59 0.98
CA THR A 1017 29.28 0.79 1.98
C THR A 1017 29.08 2.27 2.36
N THR A 1018 29.84 3.17 1.73
CA THR A 1018 29.75 4.62 1.91
C THR A 1018 29.79 5.31 0.55
N LEU A 1019 29.24 6.52 0.48
CA LEU A 1019 29.18 7.35 -0.71
C LEU A 1019 30.24 8.45 -0.69
N ALA A 1020 30.69 8.83 -1.89
CA ALA A 1020 31.60 9.94 -2.11
C ALA A 1020 30.87 11.11 -2.79
N PRO A 1021 31.18 12.37 -2.40
CA PRO A 1021 30.60 13.54 -3.04
C PRO A 1021 31.19 13.75 -4.44
N LYS A 1022 30.33 14.15 -5.38
CA LYS A 1022 30.74 14.64 -6.70
C LYS A 1022 30.16 16.03 -6.92
N LEU A 1023 31.05 17.02 -7.07
CA LEU A 1023 30.66 18.39 -7.38
C LEU A 1023 29.99 18.45 -8.75
N LEU A 1024 28.77 18.95 -8.79
CA LEU A 1024 27.99 19.17 -10.01
C LEU A 1024 28.20 20.58 -10.55
N THR A 1025 28.01 21.59 -9.69
CA THR A 1025 28.11 22.99 -10.07
C THR A 1025 28.51 23.87 -8.88
N THR A 1026 28.92 25.10 -9.21
CA THR A 1026 29.22 26.17 -8.26
C THR A 1026 28.43 27.40 -8.71
N LEU A 1027 27.55 27.89 -7.86
CA LEU A 1027 26.75 29.07 -8.17
C LEU A 1027 27.63 30.33 -8.23
N PRO A 1028 27.20 31.36 -8.98
CA PRO A 1028 27.84 32.67 -8.92
C PRO A 1028 27.95 33.18 -7.48
N LYS A 1029 29.07 33.83 -7.16
CA LYS A 1029 29.35 34.30 -5.79
C LYS A 1029 28.26 35.21 -5.25
N VAL A 1030 27.82 34.91 -4.03
CA VAL A 1030 26.84 35.70 -3.27
C VAL A 1030 27.62 36.73 -2.44
N SER A 1031 27.12 37.97 -2.37
CA SER A 1031 27.94 39.12 -1.96
C SER A 1031 28.20 39.27 -0.45
N THR A 1032 27.46 38.63 0.46
CA THR A 1032 27.57 38.87 1.93
C THR A 1032 27.13 37.68 2.81
N GLY A 1033 27.83 37.45 3.94
CA GLY A 1033 27.43 36.61 5.10
C GLY A 1033 27.32 35.07 4.93
N PRO A 1034 27.28 34.24 5.99
CA PRO A 1034 26.98 32.81 5.86
C PRO A 1034 25.59 32.66 5.23
N THR A 1035 25.50 31.93 4.13
CA THR A 1035 24.29 31.84 3.29
C THR A 1035 23.35 30.76 3.84
N PRO A 1036 22.23 31.11 4.47
CA PRO A 1036 21.21 30.13 4.84
C PRO A 1036 20.61 29.55 3.56
N LEU A 1037 20.35 28.26 3.60
CA LEU A 1037 19.74 27.52 2.51
C LEU A 1037 18.45 26.91 3.02
N GLY A 1038 17.45 26.82 2.15
CA GLY A 1038 16.19 26.13 2.40
C GLY A 1038 15.83 25.33 1.17
N GLY A 1039 15.38 24.10 1.33
CA GLY A 1039 15.04 23.23 0.22
C GLY A 1039 14.34 21.98 0.74
N ARG A 1040 13.76 21.22 -0.19
CA ARG A 1040 13.03 19.98 0.09
C ARG A 1040 13.40 18.92 -0.95
#